data_AF-A0A254NS63-F1
#
_entry.id   AF-A0A254NS63-F1
#
_cell.length_a   1.000
_cell.length_b   1.000
_cell.length_c   1.000
_cell.angle_alpha   90.00
_cell.angle_beta   90.00
_cell.angle_gamma   90.00
#
_symmetry.space_group_name_H-M   'P 1'
#
loop_
_entity.id
_entity.type
_entity.pdbx_description
1 polymer ?
#
loop_
_entity_poly.entity_id
_entity_poly.type
_entity_poly.pdbx_seq_one_letter_code
_entity_poly.pdbx_strand_id
1 'polypeptide(L)'
;MKRWPKKQHGWRPFMRKPRLWEKEHGSITIFLSLVLAFVLAFVAIFIDYSRMAALKAKSERLMHAASRSVMSAYLPNLQKDYGLFAYGETDPSYIFQHVLDQSLEYKERENVLPIMDAKLVSSSLELSRELGDYEVFKTQINEEMKYKAPVNFAIEVVGRFKPMSQTMKDASGTVEVLEQLQKLYDKREAELDKMLKLQQDAGKRTDDLVGRIGTDGSGDIADIPLNGSVSTAADMAAQYHDYKVQKERVSTDSPPPETDEEGKETPGFLEWLKLLANLSSYETGSAHVTAQIGAAVTRAFPPHQSEMTQAAEHLSKAKALNAEMDAVIATIGTRSADQPYDDVSASDIPGAEGGPSGSTASVRDKMKELSLPPEFFARMEQRIAKQSEDFDWMRKDAEPLNQTLEQAFGETGMSAYTLKRMVIAAGQTASAYHGRYGSDGSVIREIRTEFAEHRKHDEERKKLEQQAKGELKKANEIIKFLSAAKGHQADFEEVEKYYRENLELNASAAAGTGKAFAEDDPTDAGKEAMQNMDGFFGGMSGFLDATGDRLLQNEYASDHFSNFDFSKVKALTAPGAELDGEAAAELLSLDQQELEYIIYGFGNPGGNIAAAYGEIFAMRLAIRTMEALVDPEILALGNPLVILAKAILQGLINAVADMVKLSETGHVELSNTLKIKLTYKDHLRLFLFAHPANDNRLSRMLALIRFDTGINPDDHYTYLSGDAAISMPIWFLPGVMKSLKIGEGSWSGSEYTVNLQADYSY
;
A
#
# COMPACT_ATOMS: atom_id res chain seq x y z
N MET A 1 -19.69 -115.85 -42.98
CA MET A 1 -18.81 -116.85 -42.31
C MET A 1 -19.32 -117.04 -40.89
N LYS A 2 -19.47 -118.29 -40.38
CA LYS A 2 -19.94 -118.67 -39.00
C LYS A 2 -21.35 -118.14 -38.58
N ARG A 3 -22.34 -119.01 -38.33
CA ARG A 3 -22.60 -119.86 -37.13
C ARG A 3 -22.99 -119.08 -35.85
N TRP A 4 -24.30 -119.11 -35.52
CA TRP A 4 -24.91 -119.80 -34.35
C TRP A 4 -24.42 -119.49 -32.90
N PRO A 5 -25.22 -119.76 -31.82
CA PRO A 5 -26.66 -119.50 -31.59
C PRO A 5 -27.04 -119.30 -30.06
N LYS A 6 -28.35 -119.35 -29.71
CA LYS A 6 -28.92 -119.68 -28.35
C LYS A 6 -28.62 -118.66 -27.20
N LYS A 7 -29.22 -118.62 -25.99
CA LYS A 7 -30.49 -119.05 -25.31
C LYS A 7 -30.53 -118.33 -23.92
N GLN A 8 -31.61 -118.14 -23.14
CA GLN A 8 -33.08 -118.23 -23.32
C GLN A 8 -33.78 -117.47 -22.15
N HIS A 9 -35.03 -117.01 -22.36
CA HIS A 9 -36.09 -116.66 -21.36
C HIS A 9 -35.83 -115.86 -20.07
N GLY A 10 -36.60 -114.78 -19.94
CA GLY A 10 -37.21 -114.32 -18.68
C GLY A 10 -38.62 -113.77 -18.95
N TRP A 11 -39.65 -114.28 -18.28
CA TRP A 11 -41.06 -113.79 -18.37
C TRP A 11 -41.33 -112.70 -17.33
N ARG A 12 -42.16 -111.68 -17.69
CA ARG A 12 -43.21 -111.05 -16.85
C ARG A 12 -43.99 -109.98 -17.67
N PRO A 13 -45.20 -109.53 -17.25
CA PRO A 13 -46.33 -109.56 -18.18
C PRO A 13 -47.07 -108.22 -18.37
N PHE A 14 -48.10 -108.27 -19.22
CA PHE A 14 -49.25 -107.35 -19.26
C PHE A 14 -48.95 -105.84 -19.51
N MET A 15 -48.98 -105.44 -20.78
CA MET A 15 -49.46 -104.11 -21.17
C MET A 15 -50.44 -104.23 -22.34
N ARG A 16 -51.64 -103.63 -22.19
CA ARG A 16 -52.52 -103.35 -23.32
C ARG A 16 -51.84 -102.29 -24.20
N LYS A 17 -51.44 -102.66 -25.42
CA LYS A 17 -51.19 -101.68 -26.49
C LYS A 17 -52.52 -101.34 -27.18
N PRO A 18 -53.01 -100.10 -27.15
CA PRO A 18 -53.79 -99.58 -28.26
C PRO A 18 -52.83 -99.35 -29.44
N ARG A 19 -53.04 -100.07 -30.55
CA ARG A 19 -52.50 -99.66 -31.86
C ARG A 19 -53.28 -98.42 -32.29
N LEU A 20 -52.62 -97.26 -32.32
CA LEU A 20 -53.11 -96.06 -32.99
C LEU A 20 -51.97 -95.38 -33.74
N TRP A 21 -51.66 -95.91 -34.92
CA TRP A 21 -51.09 -95.14 -36.02
C TRP A 21 -51.74 -95.60 -37.33
N GLU A 22 -51.81 -94.67 -38.29
CA GLU A 22 -52.45 -94.74 -39.62
C GLU A 22 -53.89 -94.20 -39.74
N LYS A 23 -54.10 -92.95 -39.27
CA LYS A 23 -54.91 -91.94 -39.98
C LYS A 23 -54.31 -90.55 -39.77
N GLU A 24 -54.12 -89.78 -40.84
CA GLU A 24 -53.62 -88.39 -40.78
C GLU A 24 -54.73 -87.40 -40.39
N HIS A 25 -55.31 -87.61 -39.21
CA HIS A 25 -56.36 -86.76 -38.63
C HIS A 25 -55.91 -86.30 -37.24
N GLY A 26 -55.01 -85.31 -37.23
CA GLY A 26 -54.44 -84.75 -36.01
C GLY A 26 -53.04 -84.18 -36.16
N SER A 27 -52.27 -84.58 -37.18
CA SER A 27 -50.95 -84.00 -37.49
C SER A 27 -51.03 -82.48 -37.72
N ILE A 28 -52.01 -82.03 -38.51
CA ILE A 28 -52.32 -80.61 -38.72
C ILE A 28 -52.66 -79.93 -37.40
N THR A 29 -53.50 -80.53 -36.56
CA THR A 29 -53.89 -79.96 -35.25
C THR A 29 -52.70 -79.84 -34.30
N ILE A 30 -51.85 -80.87 -34.21
CA ILE A 30 -50.63 -80.87 -33.38
C ILE A 30 -49.65 -79.80 -33.89
N PHE A 31 -49.44 -79.72 -35.20
CA PHE A 31 -48.59 -78.69 -35.82
C PHE A 31 -49.14 -77.29 -35.55
N LEU A 32 -50.45 -77.07 -35.74
CA LEU A 32 -51.09 -75.78 -35.49
C LEU A 32 -51.02 -75.39 -34.00
N SER A 33 -51.22 -76.34 -33.09
CA SER A 33 -51.07 -76.12 -31.64
C SER A 33 -49.63 -75.83 -31.24
N LEU A 34 -48.63 -76.44 -31.89
CA LEU A 34 -47.22 -76.21 -31.63
C LEU A 34 -46.76 -74.84 -32.17
N VAL A 35 -47.19 -74.47 -33.38
CA VAL A 35 -47.00 -73.14 -33.94
C VAL A 35 -47.71 -72.08 -33.09
N LEU A 36 -48.96 -72.33 -32.66
CA LEU A 36 -49.70 -71.43 -31.78
C LEU A 36 -49.01 -71.29 -30.41
N ALA A 37 -48.51 -72.38 -29.83
CA ALA A 37 -47.74 -72.32 -28.58
C ALA A 37 -46.44 -71.53 -28.72
N PHE A 38 -45.72 -71.68 -29.85
CA PHE A 38 -44.53 -70.89 -30.15
C PHE A 38 -44.85 -69.40 -30.35
N VAL A 39 -45.91 -69.08 -31.10
CA VAL A 39 -46.38 -67.70 -31.30
C VAL A 39 -46.85 -67.08 -29.98
N LEU A 40 -47.59 -67.81 -29.15
CA LEU A 40 -48.00 -67.35 -27.81
C LEU A 40 -46.79 -67.13 -26.89
N ALA A 41 -45.79 -68.01 -26.90
CA ALA A 41 -44.56 -67.83 -26.14
C ALA A 41 -43.75 -66.61 -26.62
N PHE A 42 -43.66 -66.39 -27.94
CA PHE A 42 -43.01 -65.23 -28.53
C PHE A 42 -43.72 -63.92 -28.18
N VAL A 43 -45.06 -63.88 -28.30
CA VAL A 43 -45.89 -62.74 -27.90
C VAL A 43 -45.77 -62.49 -26.39
N ALA A 44 -45.76 -63.53 -25.56
CA ALA A 44 -45.56 -63.42 -24.12
C ALA A 44 -44.19 -62.81 -23.76
N ILE A 45 -43.10 -63.26 -24.39
CA ILE A 45 -41.76 -62.65 -24.25
C ILE A 45 -41.79 -61.17 -24.65
N PHE A 46 -42.44 -60.83 -25.77
CA PHE A 46 -42.49 -59.44 -26.25
C PHE A 46 -43.35 -58.53 -25.34
N ILE A 47 -44.43 -59.05 -24.74
CA ILE A 47 -45.23 -58.34 -23.75
C ILE A 47 -44.41 -58.10 -22.47
N ASP A 48 -43.79 -59.13 -21.90
CA ASP A 48 -42.98 -58.97 -20.68
C ASP A 48 -41.75 -58.06 -20.94
N TYR A 49 -41.09 -58.16 -22.10
CA TYR A 49 -40.05 -57.21 -22.51
C TYR A 49 -40.56 -55.76 -22.59
N SER A 50 -41.72 -55.55 -23.23
CA SER A 50 -42.33 -54.23 -23.34
C SER A 50 -42.70 -53.66 -21.97
N ARG A 51 -43.19 -54.50 -21.04
CA ARG A 51 -43.44 -54.12 -19.64
C ARG A 51 -42.15 -53.76 -18.90
N MET A 52 -41.06 -54.51 -19.12
CA MET A 52 -39.75 -54.22 -18.51
C MET A 52 -39.13 -52.92 -19.02
N ALA A 53 -39.25 -52.64 -20.32
CA ALA A 53 -38.83 -51.37 -20.91
C ALA A 53 -39.69 -50.20 -20.41
N ALA A 54 -41.02 -50.39 -20.32
CA ALA A 54 -41.94 -49.41 -19.75
C ALA A 54 -41.68 -49.16 -18.25
N LEU A 55 -41.26 -50.18 -17.49
CA LEU A 55 -40.81 -50.03 -16.11
C LEU A 55 -39.58 -49.12 -16.02
N LYS A 56 -38.50 -49.43 -16.75
CA LYS A 56 -37.29 -48.60 -16.76
C LYS A 56 -37.63 -47.13 -17.10
N ALA A 57 -38.35 -46.91 -18.19
CA ALA A 57 -38.72 -45.56 -18.64
C ALA A 57 -39.72 -44.83 -17.71
N LYS A 58 -40.62 -45.53 -17.01
CA LYS A 58 -41.47 -44.93 -15.98
C LYS A 58 -40.62 -44.57 -14.75
N SER A 59 -39.82 -45.50 -14.27
CA SER A 59 -38.99 -45.33 -13.09
C SER A 59 -37.96 -44.21 -13.26
N GLU A 60 -37.29 -44.07 -14.41
CA GLU A 60 -36.40 -42.93 -14.72
C GLU A 60 -37.12 -41.58 -14.60
N ARG A 61 -38.35 -41.48 -15.14
CA ARG A 61 -39.16 -40.26 -15.03
C ARG A 61 -39.62 -40.00 -13.60
N LEU A 62 -39.95 -41.04 -12.84
CA LEU A 62 -40.32 -40.92 -11.42
C LEU A 62 -39.13 -40.51 -10.57
N MET A 63 -37.94 -41.04 -10.83
CA MET A 63 -36.70 -40.64 -10.16
C MET A 63 -36.41 -39.16 -10.37
N HIS A 64 -36.40 -38.69 -11.63
CA HIS A 64 -36.24 -37.25 -11.89
C HIS A 64 -37.40 -36.38 -11.41
N ALA A 65 -38.60 -36.93 -11.18
CA ALA A 65 -39.70 -36.20 -10.55
C ALA A 65 -39.48 -36.10 -9.04
N ALA A 66 -39.13 -37.20 -8.37
CA ALA A 66 -38.80 -37.26 -6.95
C ALA A 66 -37.60 -36.36 -6.61
N SER A 67 -36.51 -36.42 -7.38
CA SER A 67 -35.35 -35.54 -7.19
C SER A 67 -35.72 -34.05 -7.33
N ARG A 68 -36.56 -33.70 -8.31
CA ARG A 68 -37.09 -32.32 -8.46
C ARG A 68 -38.04 -31.92 -7.32
N SER A 69 -38.83 -32.85 -6.79
CA SER A 69 -39.73 -32.59 -5.67
C SER A 69 -38.95 -32.36 -4.37
N VAL A 70 -37.89 -33.13 -4.11
CA VAL A 70 -36.93 -32.85 -3.02
C VAL A 70 -36.35 -31.46 -3.22
N MET A 71 -35.72 -31.19 -4.36
CA MET A 71 -35.04 -29.92 -4.62
C MET A 71 -36.00 -28.72 -4.80
N SER A 72 -37.32 -28.94 -4.82
CA SER A 72 -38.30 -27.85 -4.72
C SER A 72 -38.43 -27.27 -3.31
N ALA A 73 -37.95 -27.98 -2.28
CA ALA A 73 -37.86 -27.50 -0.90
C ALA A 73 -36.59 -26.66 -0.65
N TYR A 74 -36.30 -25.70 -1.54
CA TYR A 74 -35.21 -24.74 -1.37
C TYR A 74 -35.55 -23.68 -0.32
N LEU A 75 -34.54 -22.99 0.19
CA LEU A 75 -34.70 -21.89 1.16
C LEU A 75 -35.14 -20.58 0.47
N PRO A 76 -36.36 -20.06 0.72
CA PRO A 76 -36.89 -18.93 -0.04
C PRO A 76 -36.16 -17.60 0.22
N ASN A 77 -35.59 -17.42 1.41
CA ASN A 77 -34.89 -16.18 1.78
C ASN A 77 -33.59 -16.02 0.95
N LEU A 78 -32.77 -17.07 0.87
CA LEU A 78 -31.57 -17.08 0.03
C LEU A 78 -31.88 -16.78 -1.44
N GLN A 79 -32.95 -17.40 -1.98
CA GLN A 79 -33.33 -17.21 -3.37
C GLN A 79 -33.85 -15.79 -3.64
N LYS A 80 -34.64 -15.23 -2.71
CA LYS A 80 -35.27 -13.92 -2.89
C LYS A 80 -34.27 -12.77 -2.73
N ASP A 81 -33.40 -12.85 -1.73
CA ASP A 81 -32.56 -11.72 -1.33
C ASP A 81 -31.15 -11.81 -1.95
N TYR A 82 -30.65 -13.02 -2.22
CA TYR A 82 -29.33 -13.28 -2.81
C TYR A 82 -29.34 -14.05 -4.15
N GLY A 83 -30.50 -14.53 -4.62
CA GLY A 83 -30.56 -15.34 -5.86
C GLY A 83 -30.04 -16.78 -5.72
N LEU A 84 -29.61 -17.18 -4.52
CA LEU A 84 -28.97 -18.47 -4.26
C LEU A 84 -29.98 -19.57 -3.95
N PHE A 85 -29.64 -20.81 -4.30
CA PHE A 85 -30.43 -21.99 -4.02
C PHE A 85 -29.64 -22.98 -3.16
N ALA A 86 -30.19 -23.32 -2.00
CA ALA A 86 -29.78 -24.48 -1.23
C ALA A 86 -30.99 -25.21 -0.67
N TYR A 87 -30.84 -26.52 -0.46
CA TYR A 87 -31.87 -27.39 0.08
C TYR A 87 -32.17 -27.04 1.55
N GLY A 88 -33.44 -26.91 1.91
CA GLY A 88 -33.86 -26.50 3.26
C GLY A 88 -34.02 -27.63 4.28
N GLU A 89 -34.59 -27.30 5.44
CA GLU A 89 -34.59 -28.17 6.64
C GLU A 89 -35.53 -29.41 6.59
N THR A 90 -36.27 -29.64 5.50
CA THR A 90 -37.20 -30.79 5.45
C THR A 90 -36.43 -32.09 5.28
N ASP A 91 -36.90 -33.22 5.82
CA ASP A 91 -36.27 -34.53 5.57
C ASP A 91 -36.34 -34.88 4.05
N PRO A 92 -35.20 -34.93 3.34
CA PRO A 92 -35.18 -35.20 1.91
C PRO A 92 -35.59 -36.64 1.61
N SER A 93 -35.27 -37.59 2.49
CA SER A 93 -35.63 -39.00 2.34
C SER A 93 -37.14 -39.19 2.41
N TYR A 94 -37.81 -38.44 3.30
CA TYR A 94 -39.26 -38.42 3.40
C TYR A 94 -39.92 -37.94 2.09
N ILE A 95 -39.51 -36.78 1.55
CA ILE A 95 -40.08 -36.27 0.28
C ILE A 95 -39.82 -37.26 -0.86
N PHE A 96 -38.58 -37.74 -0.97
CA PHE A 96 -38.16 -38.63 -2.06
C PHE A 96 -38.93 -39.94 -2.05
N GLN A 97 -38.98 -40.61 -0.89
CA GLN A 97 -39.74 -41.85 -0.73
C GLN A 97 -41.24 -41.60 -0.95
N HIS A 98 -41.83 -40.56 -0.37
CA HIS A 98 -43.26 -40.28 -0.50
C HIS A 98 -43.68 -40.08 -1.96
N VAL A 99 -42.89 -39.34 -2.75
CA VAL A 99 -43.18 -39.13 -4.18
C VAL A 99 -43.02 -40.42 -4.98
N LEU A 100 -42.03 -41.25 -4.68
CA LEU A 100 -41.85 -42.56 -5.33
C LEU A 100 -42.99 -43.52 -4.99
N ASP A 101 -43.28 -43.73 -3.70
CA ASP A 101 -44.34 -44.62 -3.23
C ASP A 101 -45.70 -44.17 -3.75
N GLN A 102 -46.11 -42.91 -3.57
CA GLN A 102 -47.41 -42.41 -4.05
C GLN A 102 -47.57 -42.51 -5.58
N SER A 103 -46.48 -42.35 -6.35
CA SER A 103 -46.50 -42.49 -7.81
C SER A 103 -46.52 -43.93 -8.33
N LEU A 104 -46.16 -44.89 -7.48
CA LEU A 104 -46.26 -46.33 -7.72
C LEU A 104 -47.60 -46.88 -7.20
N GLU A 105 -48.09 -46.36 -6.07
CA GLU A 105 -49.37 -46.67 -5.43
C GLU A 105 -50.61 -46.10 -6.15
N TYR A 106 -50.47 -45.41 -7.29
CA TYR A 106 -51.62 -44.90 -8.07
C TYR A 106 -52.45 -46.04 -8.71
N LYS A 107 -53.17 -46.74 -7.84
CA LYS A 107 -54.16 -47.79 -8.05
C LYS A 107 -55.42 -47.38 -7.30
N GLU A 108 -56.29 -46.60 -7.93
CA GLU A 108 -57.74 -46.72 -7.68
C GLU A 108 -58.57 -46.08 -8.80
N ARG A 109 -58.76 -46.87 -9.86
CA ARG A 109 -60.04 -46.92 -10.58
C ARG A 109 -60.43 -48.38 -10.66
N GLU A 110 -61.57 -48.74 -10.07
CA GLU A 110 -62.00 -50.13 -9.81
C GLU A 110 -62.13 -51.07 -11.03
N ASN A 111 -61.85 -50.59 -12.26
CA ASN A 111 -62.09 -51.31 -13.52
C ASN A 111 -60.87 -51.31 -14.48
N VAL A 112 -59.63 -51.13 -13.99
CA VAL A 112 -58.42 -51.13 -14.83
C VAL A 112 -57.44 -52.23 -14.41
N LEU A 113 -56.97 -53.03 -15.38
CA LEU A 113 -55.92 -54.03 -15.16
C LEU A 113 -54.59 -53.34 -14.74
N PRO A 114 -53.95 -53.72 -13.62
CA PRO A 114 -52.69 -53.12 -13.18
C PRO A 114 -51.53 -53.62 -14.05
N ILE A 115 -51.20 -52.89 -15.13
CA ILE A 115 -50.25 -53.33 -16.18
C ILE A 115 -48.84 -53.63 -15.62
N MET A 116 -48.39 -52.85 -14.63
CA MET A 116 -47.01 -52.93 -14.13
C MET A 116 -46.92 -53.43 -12.68
N ASP A 117 -47.90 -53.15 -11.82
CA ASP A 117 -47.89 -53.49 -10.38
C ASP A 117 -46.51 -53.30 -9.71
N ALA A 118 -45.89 -52.16 -10.00
CA ALA A 118 -44.53 -51.85 -9.61
C ALA A 118 -44.47 -51.33 -8.17
N LYS A 119 -43.41 -51.66 -7.44
CA LYS A 119 -43.24 -51.32 -6.02
C LYS A 119 -41.83 -50.83 -5.73
N LEU A 120 -41.70 -49.91 -4.80
CA LEU A 120 -40.41 -49.52 -4.24
C LEU A 120 -39.88 -50.68 -3.38
N VAL A 121 -38.60 -51.03 -3.57
CA VAL A 121 -37.89 -52.04 -2.76
C VAL A 121 -37.00 -51.34 -1.74
N SER A 122 -36.33 -50.28 -2.17
CA SER A 122 -35.49 -49.42 -1.35
C SER A 122 -35.29 -48.07 -2.04
N SER A 123 -35.13 -47.03 -1.26
CA SER A 123 -34.62 -45.72 -1.70
C SER A 123 -33.54 -45.25 -0.74
N SER A 124 -32.50 -44.60 -1.27
CA SER A 124 -31.47 -43.89 -0.51
C SER A 124 -31.17 -42.56 -1.17
N LEU A 125 -30.63 -41.63 -0.38
CA LEU A 125 -30.48 -40.25 -0.79
C LEU A 125 -29.24 -39.66 -0.13
N GLU A 126 -28.43 -38.96 -0.92
CA GLU A 126 -27.24 -38.24 -0.49
C GLU A 126 -27.32 -36.79 -0.95
N LEU A 127 -27.12 -35.86 -0.01
CA LEU A 127 -26.93 -34.44 -0.28
C LEU A 127 -25.43 -34.13 -0.21
N SER A 128 -24.95 -33.27 -1.10
CA SER A 128 -23.54 -32.84 -1.15
C SER A 128 -23.42 -31.47 -1.83
N ARG A 129 -22.19 -30.95 -1.93
CA ARG A 129 -21.88 -29.60 -2.46
C ARG A 129 -22.51 -28.50 -1.62
N GLU A 130 -21.90 -28.29 -0.48
CA GLU A 130 -22.10 -27.21 0.46
C GLU A 130 -22.10 -25.86 -0.28
N LEU A 131 -23.07 -24.98 0.00
CA LEU A 131 -23.13 -23.64 -0.58
C LEU A 131 -21.91 -22.78 -0.15
N GLY A 132 -21.31 -23.10 1.00
CA GLY A 132 -20.09 -22.50 1.50
C GLY A 132 -18.81 -22.85 0.73
N ASP A 133 -18.82 -23.87 -0.14
CA ASP A 133 -17.69 -24.18 -1.02
C ASP A 133 -17.53 -23.10 -2.11
N TYR A 134 -16.30 -22.63 -2.32
CA TYR A 134 -16.02 -21.55 -3.27
C TYR A 134 -16.43 -21.86 -4.71
N GLU A 135 -16.24 -23.08 -5.20
CA GLU A 135 -16.57 -23.42 -6.59
C GLU A 135 -18.09 -23.56 -6.78
N VAL A 136 -18.79 -24.07 -5.77
CA VAL A 136 -20.26 -24.09 -5.71
C VAL A 136 -20.80 -22.65 -5.70
N PHE A 137 -20.30 -21.80 -4.81
CA PHE A 137 -20.77 -20.42 -4.67
C PHE A 137 -20.48 -19.57 -5.91
N LYS A 138 -19.26 -19.66 -6.47
CA LYS A 138 -18.90 -19.03 -7.77
C LYS A 138 -19.86 -19.47 -8.87
N THR A 139 -20.20 -20.75 -8.94
CA THR A 139 -21.11 -21.28 -9.97
C THR A 139 -22.51 -20.69 -9.85
N GLN A 140 -23.07 -20.59 -8.64
CA GLN A 140 -24.39 -19.99 -8.44
C GLN A 140 -24.41 -18.48 -8.73
N ILE A 141 -23.41 -17.73 -8.25
CA ILE A 141 -23.23 -16.31 -8.60
C ILE A 141 -23.18 -16.15 -10.11
N ASN A 142 -22.41 -16.99 -10.81
CA ASN A 142 -22.25 -16.90 -12.25
C ASN A 142 -23.56 -17.16 -13.00
N GLU A 143 -24.37 -18.17 -12.62
CA GLU A 143 -25.66 -18.43 -13.28
C GLU A 143 -26.73 -17.38 -12.98
N GLU A 144 -26.78 -16.85 -11.74
CA GLU A 144 -27.69 -15.75 -11.38
C GLU A 144 -27.33 -14.46 -12.14
N MET A 145 -26.05 -14.11 -12.18
CA MET A 145 -25.59 -12.89 -12.85
C MET A 145 -25.54 -12.99 -14.37
N LYS A 146 -25.54 -14.19 -14.94
CA LYS A 146 -25.51 -14.48 -16.40
C LYS A 146 -26.52 -13.67 -17.22
N TYR A 147 -27.67 -13.38 -16.62
CA TYR A 147 -28.77 -12.63 -17.24
C TYR A 147 -29.02 -11.26 -16.59
N LYS A 148 -28.39 -10.98 -15.44
CA LYS A 148 -28.55 -9.73 -14.68
C LYS A 148 -27.41 -8.74 -14.88
N ALA A 149 -26.16 -9.21 -14.98
CA ALA A 149 -24.98 -8.37 -15.14
C ALA A 149 -24.89 -7.81 -16.57
N PRO A 150 -24.99 -6.49 -16.78
CA PRO A 150 -24.66 -5.90 -18.08
C PRO A 150 -23.13 -5.93 -18.27
N VAL A 151 -22.66 -6.76 -19.21
CA VAL A 151 -21.25 -6.85 -19.64
C VAL A 151 -20.65 -5.48 -20.02
N ASN A 152 -21.50 -4.49 -20.29
CA ASN A 152 -21.14 -3.10 -20.54
C ASN A 152 -20.29 -2.45 -19.42
N PHE A 153 -20.35 -2.90 -18.16
CA PHE A 153 -19.57 -2.26 -17.08
C PHE A 153 -18.05 -2.32 -17.32
N ALA A 154 -17.53 -3.42 -17.89
CA ALA A 154 -16.12 -3.53 -18.24
C ALA A 154 -15.68 -2.51 -19.31
N ILE A 155 -16.52 -2.35 -20.35
CA ILE A 155 -16.33 -1.36 -21.42
C ILE A 155 -16.42 0.06 -20.85
N GLU A 156 -17.35 0.28 -19.92
CA GLU A 156 -17.55 1.54 -19.23
C GLU A 156 -16.36 1.89 -18.34
N VAL A 157 -15.87 0.99 -17.48
CA VAL A 157 -14.72 1.24 -16.60
C VAL A 157 -13.45 1.49 -17.39
N VAL A 158 -13.01 0.53 -18.21
CA VAL A 158 -11.74 0.68 -18.95
C VAL A 158 -11.86 1.84 -19.95
N GLY A 159 -13.00 2.00 -20.61
CA GLY A 159 -13.26 3.12 -21.51
C GLY A 159 -13.21 4.50 -20.83
N ARG A 160 -13.71 4.63 -19.60
CA ARG A 160 -13.67 5.90 -18.82
C ARG A 160 -12.24 6.32 -18.46
N PHE A 161 -11.33 5.38 -18.15
CA PHE A 161 -9.96 5.68 -17.69
C PHE A 161 -8.90 5.60 -18.80
N LYS A 162 -9.14 4.87 -19.89
CA LYS A 162 -8.22 4.76 -21.03
C LYS A 162 -7.70 6.11 -21.56
N PRO A 163 -8.49 7.18 -21.71
CA PRO A 163 -8.00 8.46 -22.22
C PRO A 163 -7.03 9.22 -21.28
N MET A 164 -6.92 8.83 -20.01
CA MET A 164 -5.94 9.40 -19.08
C MET A 164 -4.73 8.49 -18.80
N SER A 165 -4.72 7.26 -19.32
CA SER A 165 -3.68 6.24 -19.05
C SER A 165 -2.25 6.76 -19.20
N GLN A 166 -1.89 7.27 -20.38
CA GLN A 166 -0.54 7.75 -20.67
C GLN A 166 -0.18 9.01 -19.86
N THR A 167 -1.10 9.95 -19.69
CA THR A 167 -0.87 11.17 -18.88
C THR A 167 -0.70 10.84 -17.41
N MET A 168 -1.41 9.82 -16.90
CA MET A 168 -1.25 9.31 -15.53
C MET A 168 0.07 8.58 -15.33
N LYS A 169 0.49 7.71 -16.27
CA LYS A 169 1.82 7.09 -16.29
C LYS A 169 2.93 8.15 -16.23
N ASP A 170 2.85 9.16 -17.10
CA ASP A 170 3.80 10.29 -17.16
C ASP A 170 3.86 11.06 -15.83
N ALA A 171 2.72 11.26 -15.17
CA ALA A 171 2.62 11.95 -13.88
C ALA A 171 3.13 11.09 -12.72
N SER A 172 2.72 9.83 -12.63
CA SER A 172 3.12 8.87 -11.60
C SER A 172 4.64 8.71 -11.53
N GLY A 173 5.28 8.42 -12.68
CA GLY A 173 6.74 8.34 -12.76
C GLY A 173 7.46 9.67 -12.50
N THR A 174 6.81 10.82 -12.74
CA THR A 174 7.37 12.14 -12.43
C THR A 174 7.30 12.45 -10.93
N VAL A 175 6.19 12.14 -10.26
CA VAL A 175 6.05 12.29 -8.79
C VAL A 175 7.03 11.40 -8.06
N GLU A 176 7.15 10.13 -8.44
CA GLU A 176 8.05 9.18 -7.79
C GLU A 176 9.52 9.65 -7.85
N VAL A 177 9.97 10.11 -9.01
CA VAL A 177 11.34 10.60 -9.19
C VAL A 177 11.57 11.93 -8.45
N LEU A 178 10.60 12.85 -8.49
CA LEU A 178 10.75 14.15 -7.80
C LEU A 178 10.69 14.05 -6.28
N GLU A 179 9.93 13.11 -5.70
CA GLU A 179 9.94 12.81 -4.27
C GLU A 179 11.31 12.30 -3.81
N GLN A 180 11.89 11.35 -4.55
CA GLN A 180 13.23 10.83 -4.26
C GLN A 180 14.28 11.96 -4.36
N LEU A 181 14.18 12.80 -5.40
CA LEU A 181 15.08 13.95 -5.59
C LEU A 181 14.91 15.03 -4.52
N GLN A 182 13.69 15.34 -4.06
CA GLN A 182 13.45 16.28 -2.96
C GLN A 182 14.14 15.79 -1.68
N LYS A 183 13.99 14.51 -1.33
CA LYS A 183 14.62 13.92 -0.14
C LYS A 183 16.13 13.86 -0.22
N LEU A 184 16.71 13.62 -1.41
CA LEU A 184 18.16 13.67 -1.62
C LEU A 184 18.69 15.11 -1.62
N TYR A 185 17.99 16.05 -2.26
CA TYR A 185 18.29 17.48 -2.26
C TYR A 185 18.34 18.02 -0.83
N ASP A 186 17.29 17.82 -0.02
CA ASP A 186 17.25 18.38 1.34
C ASP A 186 18.31 17.76 2.26
N LYS A 187 18.67 16.48 2.08
CA LYS A 187 19.82 15.86 2.76
C LYS A 187 21.14 16.49 2.32
N ARG A 188 21.33 16.72 1.01
CA ARG A 188 22.54 17.37 0.46
C ARG A 188 22.70 18.77 1.02
N GLU A 189 21.63 19.56 1.03
CA GLU A 189 21.65 20.93 1.56
C GLU A 189 21.94 20.96 3.06
N ALA A 190 21.40 20.02 3.83
CA ALA A 190 21.72 19.89 5.26
C ALA A 190 23.19 19.50 5.53
N GLU A 191 23.84 18.74 4.65
CA GLU A 191 25.28 18.46 4.76
C GLU A 191 26.13 19.68 4.35
N LEU A 192 25.74 20.41 3.31
CA LEU A 192 26.37 21.67 2.90
C LEU A 192 26.28 22.74 4.00
N ASP A 193 25.15 22.82 4.71
CA ASP A 193 24.97 23.73 5.85
C ASP A 193 25.88 23.38 7.04
N LYS A 194 26.11 22.08 7.31
CA LYS A 194 27.04 21.62 8.35
C LYS A 194 28.49 21.99 7.98
N MET A 195 28.89 21.75 6.73
CA MET A 195 30.20 22.16 6.19
C MET A 195 30.40 23.68 6.37
N LEU A 196 29.45 24.49 5.89
CA LEU A 196 29.53 25.94 5.95
C LEU A 196 29.55 26.46 7.40
N LYS A 197 28.77 25.85 8.31
CA LYS A 197 28.77 26.21 9.72
C LYS A 197 30.13 25.95 10.38
N LEU A 198 30.77 24.82 10.10
CA LEU A 198 32.11 24.51 10.62
C LEU A 198 33.14 25.54 10.14
N GLN A 199 33.11 25.92 8.86
CA GLN A 199 33.97 26.98 8.33
C GLN A 199 33.75 28.34 8.99
N GLN A 200 32.49 28.69 9.27
CA GLN A 200 32.11 29.93 9.95
C GLN A 200 32.54 29.94 11.42
N ASP A 201 32.27 28.87 12.17
CA ASP A 201 32.59 28.80 13.59
C ASP A 201 34.12 28.76 13.80
N ALA A 202 34.87 28.04 12.97
CA ALA A 202 36.34 28.00 12.97
C ALA A 202 36.97 29.37 12.67
N GLY A 203 36.35 30.16 11.78
CA GLY A 203 36.74 31.53 11.50
C GLY A 203 36.43 32.47 12.67
N LYS A 204 35.16 32.48 13.10
CA LYS A 204 34.63 33.32 14.18
C LYS A 204 35.37 33.14 15.53
N ARG A 205 35.87 31.94 15.83
CA ARG A 205 36.70 31.70 17.03
C ARG A 205 37.94 32.61 17.09
N THR A 206 38.42 33.11 15.95
CA THR A 206 39.60 33.98 15.83
C THR A 206 39.31 35.48 15.93
N ASP A 207 38.04 35.93 15.90
CA ASP A 207 37.67 37.36 15.86
C ASP A 207 38.30 38.16 17.02
N ASP A 208 38.28 37.61 18.24
CA ASP A 208 38.89 38.25 19.41
C ASP A 208 40.41 38.42 19.29
N LEU A 209 41.11 37.54 18.57
CA LEU A 209 42.57 37.53 18.48
C LEU A 209 43.08 38.81 17.79
N VAL A 210 42.43 39.23 16.70
CA VAL A 210 42.77 40.47 15.99
C VAL A 210 42.61 41.69 16.90
N GLY A 211 41.49 41.77 17.61
CA GLY A 211 41.22 42.87 18.54
C GLY A 211 42.22 42.95 19.71
N ARG A 212 42.74 41.80 20.18
CA ARG A 212 43.75 41.77 21.26
C ARG A 212 45.18 42.03 20.77
N ILE A 213 45.50 41.70 19.53
CA ILE A 213 46.79 42.07 18.93
C ILE A 213 46.86 43.58 18.69
N GLY A 214 45.77 44.19 18.21
CA GLY A 214 45.63 45.66 18.12
C GLY A 214 46.34 46.31 16.93
N THR A 215 46.80 45.53 15.96
CA THR A 215 47.37 46.04 14.69
C THR A 215 47.05 45.08 13.55
N ASP A 216 46.90 45.63 12.34
CA ASP A 216 46.79 44.89 11.08
C ASP A 216 48.16 44.65 10.41
N GLY A 217 49.25 45.06 11.06
CA GLY A 217 50.61 44.96 10.56
C GLY A 217 50.94 45.87 9.36
N SER A 218 50.08 46.84 9.03
CA SER A 218 50.28 47.75 7.89
C SER A 218 51.33 48.85 8.12
N GLY A 219 51.79 49.05 9.35
CA GLY A 219 52.76 50.08 9.72
C GLY A 219 53.58 49.76 10.97
N ASP A 220 54.64 50.54 11.18
CA ASP A 220 55.54 50.40 12.33
C ASP A 220 54.87 50.79 13.65
N ILE A 221 55.21 50.07 14.73
CA ILE A 221 54.81 50.41 16.09
C ILE A 221 55.82 51.43 16.65
N ALA A 222 55.42 52.71 16.73
CA ALA A 222 56.24 53.77 17.32
C ALA A 222 56.53 53.51 18.82
N ASP A 223 57.68 53.99 19.31
CA ASP A 223 57.94 54.05 20.75
C ASP A 223 57.11 55.18 21.38
N ILE A 224 56.44 54.88 22.50
CA ILE A 224 55.68 55.87 23.27
C ILE A 224 56.10 55.82 24.76
N PRO A 225 56.06 56.95 25.48
CA PRO A 225 56.41 56.98 26.91
C PRO A 225 55.49 56.08 27.75
N LEU A 226 56.07 55.50 28.80
CA LEU A 226 55.39 54.65 29.77
C LEU A 226 54.28 55.42 30.50
N ASN A 227 53.05 55.18 30.09
CA ASN A 227 51.85 55.78 30.67
C ASN A 227 51.03 54.78 31.51
N GLY A 228 51.34 53.48 31.42
CA GLY A 228 50.74 52.42 32.24
C GLY A 228 49.44 51.84 31.66
N SER A 229 48.90 52.39 30.58
CA SER A 229 47.71 51.86 29.90
C SER A 229 48.10 50.87 28.82
N VAL A 230 47.69 49.61 28.95
CA VAL A 230 47.94 48.54 27.96
C VAL A 230 46.62 47.81 27.73
N SER A 231 46.07 47.90 26.51
CA SER A 231 44.81 47.24 26.12
C SER A 231 44.99 46.20 25.02
N THR A 232 46.10 46.26 24.28
CA THR A 232 46.46 45.39 23.16
C THR A 232 47.96 45.04 23.17
N ALA A 233 48.35 44.02 22.39
CA ALA A 233 49.77 43.70 22.21
C ALA A 233 50.55 44.83 21.51
N ALA A 234 49.89 45.62 20.66
CA ALA A 234 50.46 46.83 20.07
C ALA A 234 50.79 47.89 21.14
N ASP A 235 49.89 48.17 22.09
CA ASP A 235 50.14 49.10 23.20
C ASP A 235 51.32 48.63 24.08
N MET A 236 51.36 47.31 24.33
CA MET A 236 52.44 46.66 25.07
C MET A 236 53.78 46.87 24.36
N ALA A 237 53.84 46.56 23.06
CA ALA A 237 55.05 46.69 22.24
C ALA A 237 55.51 48.15 22.05
N ALA A 238 54.58 49.11 22.02
CA ALA A 238 54.88 50.54 21.90
C ALA A 238 55.55 51.11 23.17
N GLN A 239 55.14 50.67 24.36
CA GLN A 239 55.71 51.13 25.64
C GLN A 239 56.90 50.30 26.12
N TYR A 240 57.13 49.09 25.59
CA TYR A 240 58.11 48.14 26.15
C TYR A 240 59.56 48.66 26.18
N HIS A 241 59.94 49.57 25.27
CA HIS A 241 61.28 50.19 25.33
C HIS A 241 61.45 51.09 26.55
N ASP A 242 60.55 52.05 26.76
CA ASP A 242 60.62 52.96 27.91
C ASP A 242 60.33 52.21 29.23
N TYR A 243 59.41 51.23 29.23
CA TYR A 243 59.21 50.32 30.35
C TYR A 243 60.55 49.73 30.84
N LYS A 244 61.39 49.21 29.93
CA LYS A 244 62.70 48.66 30.30
C LYS A 244 63.64 49.71 30.89
N VAL A 245 63.74 50.88 30.25
CA VAL A 245 64.59 51.99 30.73
C VAL A 245 64.17 52.42 32.13
N GLN A 246 62.88 52.59 32.38
CA GLN A 246 62.39 52.99 33.70
C GLN A 246 62.47 51.86 34.75
N LYS A 247 62.31 50.59 34.35
CA LYS A 247 62.46 49.43 35.25
C LYS A 247 63.92 49.26 35.70
N GLU A 248 64.87 49.46 34.79
CA GLU A 248 66.31 49.50 35.10
C GLU A 248 66.62 50.67 36.05
N ARG A 249 66.15 51.88 35.72
CA ARG A 249 66.28 53.08 36.56
C ARG A 249 65.76 52.87 37.99
N VAL A 250 64.58 52.29 38.17
CA VAL A 250 63.99 51.99 39.49
C VAL A 250 64.78 50.91 40.25
N SER A 251 65.57 50.10 39.54
CA SER A 251 66.45 49.08 40.12
C SER A 251 67.85 49.61 40.49
N THR A 252 68.29 50.74 39.88
CA THR A 252 69.60 51.35 40.11
C THR A 252 69.57 52.59 41.00
N ASP A 253 68.53 53.42 40.86
CA ASP A 253 68.44 54.73 41.50
C ASP A 253 67.79 54.61 42.90
N SER A 254 68.28 55.41 43.85
CA SER A 254 67.59 55.59 45.13
C SER A 254 66.36 56.50 44.96
N PRO A 255 65.25 56.25 45.68
CA PRO A 255 64.09 57.12 45.64
C PRO A 255 64.45 58.54 46.15
N PRO A 256 63.90 59.61 45.54
CA PRO A 256 64.02 60.97 46.06
C PRO A 256 63.48 61.08 47.50
N PRO A 257 63.97 62.04 48.31
CA PRO A 257 63.45 62.24 49.66
C PRO A 257 61.96 62.59 49.65
N GLU A 258 61.20 61.95 50.53
CA GLU A 258 59.75 62.11 50.66
C GLU A 258 59.37 63.57 50.93
N THR A 259 60.06 64.23 51.86
CA THR A 259 59.88 65.65 52.17
C THR A 259 61.13 66.49 51.95
N ASP A 260 60.94 67.78 51.67
CA ASP A 260 61.98 68.81 51.72
C ASP A 260 62.40 69.14 53.17
N GLU A 261 63.35 70.07 53.34
CA GLU A 261 63.84 70.55 54.64
C GLU A 261 62.74 71.27 55.47
N GLU A 262 61.59 71.60 54.87
CA GLU A 262 60.44 72.25 55.50
C GLU A 262 59.31 71.26 55.84
N GLY A 263 59.48 69.97 55.53
CA GLY A 263 58.50 68.91 55.79
C GLY A 263 57.37 68.82 54.77
N LYS A 264 57.52 69.38 53.57
CA LYS A 264 56.54 69.28 52.47
C LYS A 264 56.94 68.19 51.47
N GLU A 265 55.97 67.50 50.90
CA GLU A 265 56.18 66.47 49.87
C GLU A 265 56.99 67.01 48.67
N THR A 266 58.04 66.30 48.25
CA THR A 266 58.84 66.75 47.10
C THR A 266 58.19 66.38 45.76
N PRO A 267 58.23 67.27 44.74
CA PRO A 267 57.74 66.93 43.40
C PRO A 267 58.42 65.70 42.80
N GLY A 268 59.72 65.51 43.06
CA GLY A 268 60.47 64.34 42.59
C GLY A 268 60.01 63.02 43.23
N PHE A 269 59.59 63.04 44.50
CA PHE A 269 59.01 61.86 45.15
C PHE A 269 57.62 61.52 44.56
N LEU A 270 56.78 62.53 44.30
CA LEU A 270 55.49 62.32 43.62
C LEU A 270 55.65 61.78 42.19
N GLU A 271 56.63 62.26 41.43
CA GLU A 271 56.98 61.71 40.12
C GLU A 271 57.49 60.26 40.21
N TRP A 272 58.27 59.93 41.23
CA TRP A 272 58.74 58.56 41.49
C TRP A 272 57.58 57.61 41.83
N LEU A 273 56.65 58.02 42.70
CA LEU A 273 55.43 57.24 43.01
C LEU A 273 54.57 57.03 41.75
N LYS A 274 54.42 58.06 40.91
CA LYS A 274 53.72 57.95 39.63
C LYS A 274 54.42 56.98 38.68
N LEU A 275 55.75 56.97 38.66
CA LEU A 275 56.51 56.01 37.85
C LEU A 275 56.29 54.57 38.30
N LEU A 276 56.33 54.31 39.62
CA LEU A 276 56.02 52.99 40.19
C LEU A 276 54.60 52.54 39.84
N ALA A 277 53.62 53.45 39.92
CA ALA A 277 52.24 53.18 39.54
C ALA A 277 52.11 52.85 38.03
N ASN A 278 52.81 53.58 37.16
CA ASN A 278 52.82 53.32 35.71
C ASN A 278 53.49 51.98 35.38
N LEU A 279 54.60 51.62 36.04
CA LEU A 279 55.26 50.30 35.89
C LEU A 279 54.32 49.16 36.29
N SER A 280 53.69 49.26 37.47
CA SER A 280 52.72 48.26 37.95
C SER A 280 51.48 48.14 37.06
N SER A 281 50.99 49.26 36.53
CA SER A 281 49.84 49.29 35.61
C SER A 281 50.20 48.65 34.26
N TYR A 282 51.39 48.95 33.72
CA TYR A 282 51.90 48.33 32.50
C TYR A 282 52.07 46.82 32.64
N GLU A 283 52.67 46.35 33.75
CA GLU A 283 52.82 44.91 34.03
C GLU A 283 51.46 44.22 34.15
N THR A 284 50.52 44.81 34.89
CA THR A 284 49.16 44.27 35.06
C THR A 284 48.37 44.23 33.75
N GLY A 285 48.39 45.31 32.97
CA GLY A 285 47.70 45.38 31.67
C GLY A 285 48.32 44.45 30.63
N SER A 286 49.64 44.34 30.60
CA SER A 286 50.36 43.40 29.72
C SER A 286 50.07 41.94 30.08
N ALA A 287 50.03 41.59 31.36
CA ALA A 287 49.64 40.26 31.81
C ALA A 287 48.17 39.95 31.44
N HIS A 288 47.28 40.95 31.52
CA HIS A 288 45.88 40.81 31.10
C HIS A 288 45.73 40.57 29.59
N VAL A 289 46.43 41.36 28.76
CA VAL A 289 46.48 41.18 27.30
C VAL A 289 47.05 39.81 26.92
N THR A 290 48.14 39.41 27.57
CA THR A 290 48.78 38.10 27.37
C THR A 290 47.80 36.96 27.67
N ALA A 291 47.12 37.02 28.82
CA ALA A 291 46.10 36.02 29.18
C ALA A 291 44.90 36.00 28.21
N GLN A 292 44.51 37.15 27.65
CA GLN A 292 43.43 37.23 26.65
C GLN A 292 43.84 36.64 25.30
N ILE A 293 45.07 36.87 24.85
CA ILE A 293 45.62 36.24 23.64
C ILE A 293 45.75 34.73 23.84
N GLY A 294 46.28 34.28 24.99
CA GLY A 294 46.39 32.86 25.34
C GLY A 294 45.03 32.17 25.41
N ALA A 295 44.01 32.83 25.97
CA ALA A 295 42.64 32.34 25.97
C ALA A 295 42.05 32.24 24.55
N ALA A 296 42.29 33.24 23.68
CA ALA A 296 41.84 33.21 22.29
C ALA A 296 42.51 32.07 21.50
N VAL A 297 43.84 31.92 21.63
CA VAL A 297 44.62 30.82 21.01
C VAL A 297 44.13 29.46 21.50
N THR A 298 44.02 29.25 22.83
CA THR A 298 43.56 27.99 23.44
C THR A 298 42.14 27.61 23.00
N ARG A 299 41.27 28.60 22.79
CA ARG A 299 39.89 28.39 22.34
C ARG A 299 39.79 28.13 20.83
N ALA A 300 40.62 28.79 20.02
CA ALA A 300 40.48 28.78 18.56
C ALA A 300 41.34 27.72 17.87
N PHE A 301 42.54 27.43 18.37
CA PHE A 301 43.52 26.66 17.60
C PHE A 301 43.34 25.14 17.69
N PRO A 302 43.11 24.52 18.87
CA PRO A 302 42.92 23.08 18.98
C PRO A 302 41.78 22.48 18.13
N PRO A 303 40.58 23.10 18.02
CA PRO A 303 39.49 22.49 17.26
C PRO A 303 39.61 22.71 15.75
N HIS A 304 40.35 23.72 15.28
CA HIS A 304 40.33 24.17 13.87
C HIS A 304 40.59 23.03 12.86
N GLN A 305 41.68 22.27 13.04
CA GLN A 305 42.03 21.17 12.12
C GLN A 305 40.94 20.08 12.06
N SER A 306 40.32 19.78 13.20
CA SER A 306 39.20 18.82 13.30
C SER A 306 37.96 19.36 12.60
N GLU A 307 37.68 20.66 12.74
CA GLU A 307 36.54 21.34 12.08
C GLU A 307 36.71 21.39 10.56
N MET A 308 37.92 21.61 10.05
CA MET A 308 38.21 21.55 8.61
C MET A 308 38.08 20.13 8.05
N THR A 309 38.50 19.12 8.83
CA THR A 309 38.35 17.70 8.46
C THR A 309 36.88 17.31 8.40
N GLN A 310 36.09 17.66 9.43
CA GLN A 310 34.65 17.42 9.46
C GLN A 310 33.91 18.19 8.35
N ALA A 311 34.34 19.41 8.01
CA ALA A 311 33.79 20.17 6.89
C ALA A 311 34.02 19.42 5.56
N ALA A 312 35.22 18.87 5.34
CA ALA A 312 35.52 18.06 4.16
C ALA A 312 34.71 16.75 4.12
N GLU A 313 34.50 16.10 5.27
CA GLU A 313 33.61 14.91 5.36
C GLU A 313 32.16 15.23 4.99
N HIS A 314 31.61 16.34 5.51
CA HIS A 314 30.26 16.79 5.18
C HIS A 314 30.13 17.15 3.69
N LEU A 315 31.13 17.82 3.12
CA LEU A 315 31.17 18.08 1.68
C LEU A 315 31.24 16.78 0.85
N SER A 316 32.00 15.77 1.29
CA SER A 316 32.05 14.46 0.64
C SER A 316 30.71 13.72 0.70
N LYS A 317 29.95 13.87 1.80
CA LYS A 317 28.59 13.31 1.92
C LYS A 317 27.62 14.03 0.99
N ALA A 318 27.67 15.36 0.91
CA ALA A 318 26.89 16.14 -0.04
C ALA A 318 27.20 15.75 -1.51
N LYS A 319 28.47 15.50 -1.83
CA LYS A 319 28.92 15.03 -3.16
C LYS A 319 28.39 13.64 -3.50
N ALA A 320 28.35 12.72 -2.53
CA ALA A 320 27.76 11.39 -2.71
C ALA A 320 26.23 11.47 -2.94
N LEU A 321 25.52 12.24 -2.11
CA LEU A 321 24.07 12.47 -2.27
C LEU A 321 23.73 13.10 -3.63
N ASN A 322 24.58 14.00 -4.15
CA ASN A 322 24.42 14.56 -5.49
C ASN A 322 24.58 13.51 -6.60
N ALA A 323 25.52 12.58 -6.46
CA ALA A 323 25.68 11.47 -7.41
C ALA A 323 24.52 10.46 -7.33
N GLU A 324 23.92 10.28 -6.15
CA GLU A 324 22.66 9.52 -6.00
C GLU A 324 21.50 10.22 -6.73
N MET A 325 21.41 11.56 -6.69
CA MET A 325 20.42 12.32 -7.47
C MET A 325 20.59 12.09 -8.98
N ASP A 326 21.82 12.14 -9.49
CA ASP A 326 22.12 11.87 -10.90
C ASP A 326 21.73 10.43 -11.31
N ALA A 327 21.92 9.46 -10.42
CA ALA A 327 21.50 8.08 -10.62
C ALA A 327 19.96 7.93 -10.64
N VAL A 328 19.24 8.59 -9.75
CA VAL A 328 17.76 8.61 -9.73
C VAL A 328 17.21 9.23 -11.04
N ILE A 329 17.78 10.34 -11.50
CA ILE A 329 17.43 10.96 -12.79
C ILE A 329 17.66 10.00 -13.97
N ALA A 330 18.68 9.14 -13.90
CA ALA A 330 18.95 8.15 -14.96
C ALA A 330 17.94 6.98 -15.02
N THR A 331 17.11 6.77 -13.99
CA THR A 331 16.09 5.70 -13.94
C THR A 331 14.70 6.11 -14.46
N ILE A 332 14.56 7.36 -14.93
CA ILE A 332 13.29 7.88 -15.49
C ILE A 332 12.81 7.01 -16.66
N GLY A 333 11.56 6.53 -16.59
CA GLY A 333 10.91 5.78 -17.66
C GLY A 333 11.28 4.29 -17.76
N THR A 334 11.83 3.70 -16.69
CA THR A 334 12.15 2.26 -16.61
C THR A 334 11.34 1.53 -15.53
N ARG A 335 10.14 2.03 -15.17
CA ARG A 335 9.35 1.50 -14.05
C ARG A 335 8.56 0.27 -14.51
N SER A 336 8.54 -0.80 -13.72
CA SER A 336 7.66 -1.95 -13.99
C SER A 336 6.17 -1.59 -13.91
N ALA A 337 5.84 -0.56 -13.11
CA ALA A 337 4.51 0.02 -12.99
C ALA A 337 3.99 0.72 -14.26
N ASP A 338 4.85 0.96 -15.26
CA ASP A 338 4.45 1.66 -16.50
C ASP A 338 3.69 0.73 -17.48
N GLN A 339 3.95 -0.58 -17.45
CA GLN A 339 3.39 -1.56 -18.39
C GLN A 339 1.84 -1.65 -18.32
N PRO A 340 1.18 -1.72 -17.13
CA PRO A 340 -0.28 -1.75 -17.06
C PRO A 340 -0.99 -0.55 -17.70
N TYR A 341 -0.36 0.63 -17.69
CA TYR A 341 -0.90 1.80 -18.38
C TYR A 341 -0.81 1.66 -19.90
N ASP A 342 0.26 1.07 -20.41
CA ASP A 342 0.43 0.81 -21.84
C ASP A 342 -0.59 -0.23 -22.33
N ASP A 343 -0.80 -1.30 -21.57
CA ASP A 343 -1.77 -2.36 -21.89
C ASP A 343 -3.21 -1.82 -21.90
N VAL A 344 -3.60 -1.01 -20.90
CA VAL A 344 -4.90 -0.31 -20.87
C VAL A 344 -5.03 0.67 -22.05
N SER A 345 -3.97 1.40 -22.38
CA SER A 345 -3.95 2.34 -23.50
C SER A 345 -4.08 1.63 -24.86
N ALA A 346 -3.47 0.46 -25.01
CA ALA A 346 -3.42 -0.33 -26.24
C ALA A 346 -4.65 -1.24 -26.43
N SER A 347 -5.46 -1.48 -25.40
CA SER A 347 -6.66 -2.32 -25.43
C SER A 347 -7.63 -1.98 -26.58
N ASP A 348 -8.35 -2.96 -27.10
CA ASP A 348 -9.38 -2.75 -28.15
C ASP A 348 -10.67 -2.09 -27.63
N ILE A 349 -10.77 -1.82 -26.33
CA ILE A 349 -11.97 -1.22 -25.71
C ILE A 349 -12.12 0.26 -26.16
N PRO A 350 -13.31 0.69 -26.63
CA PRO A 350 -13.56 2.10 -26.96
C PRO A 350 -13.33 3.02 -25.75
N GLY A 351 -12.50 4.05 -25.93
CA GLY A 351 -12.29 5.08 -24.92
C GLY A 351 -13.44 6.10 -24.88
N ALA A 352 -13.65 6.72 -23.72
CA ALA A 352 -14.53 7.88 -23.58
C ALA A 352 -14.01 9.08 -24.40
N GLU A 353 -14.92 9.97 -24.82
CA GLU A 353 -14.54 11.20 -25.51
C GLU A 353 -13.87 12.21 -24.56
N GLY A 354 -12.80 12.86 -25.04
CA GLY A 354 -11.99 13.79 -24.25
C GLY A 354 -10.84 13.08 -23.52
N GLY A 355 -10.19 13.80 -22.61
CA GLY A 355 -9.04 13.28 -21.84
C GLY A 355 -8.09 14.40 -21.37
N PRO A 356 -7.27 14.17 -20.33
CA PRO A 356 -6.17 15.06 -19.98
C PRO A 356 -5.10 15.04 -21.07
N SER A 357 -4.78 16.19 -21.65
CA SER A 357 -3.73 16.34 -22.66
C SER A 357 -2.58 17.20 -22.14
N GLY A 358 -1.36 16.79 -22.45
CA GLY A 358 -0.13 17.38 -21.92
C GLY A 358 0.92 16.30 -21.65
N SER A 359 2.10 16.69 -21.17
CA SER A 359 3.15 15.76 -20.75
C SER A 359 4.07 16.42 -19.74
N THR A 360 4.61 15.61 -18.83
CA THR A 360 5.61 15.99 -17.83
C THR A 360 7.03 16.11 -18.37
N ALA A 361 7.25 15.93 -19.68
CA ALA A 361 8.58 15.93 -20.30
C ALA A 361 9.42 17.18 -19.94
N SER A 362 8.81 18.37 -19.94
CA SER A 362 9.48 19.62 -19.59
C SER A 362 9.90 19.71 -18.11
N VAL A 363 9.27 18.94 -17.22
CA VAL A 363 9.69 18.81 -15.81
C VAL A 363 10.87 17.86 -15.73
N ARG A 364 10.82 16.72 -16.43
CA ARG A 364 11.90 15.72 -16.54
C ARG A 364 13.20 16.32 -17.08
N ASP A 365 13.13 17.13 -18.14
CA ASP A 365 14.29 17.82 -18.70
C ASP A 365 15.01 18.70 -17.67
N LYS A 366 14.25 19.38 -16.80
CA LYS A 366 14.77 20.28 -15.77
C LYS A 366 15.21 19.60 -14.48
N MET A 367 14.94 18.31 -14.27
CA MET A 367 15.41 17.60 -13.07
C MET A 367 16.94 17.65 -12.94
N LYS A 368 17.65 17.69 -14.07
CA LYS A 368 19.12 17.85 -14.12
C LYS A 368 19.62 19.19 -13.58
N GLU A 369 18.78 20.22 -13.54
CA GLU A 369 19.11 21.53 -12.96
C GLU A 369 19.18 21.49 -11.42
N LEU A 370 18.67 20.42 -10.78
CA LEU A 370 18.78 20.20 -9.33
C LEU A 370 20.17 19.69 -8.91
N SER A 371 20.90 19.05 -9.81
CA SER A 371 22.24 18.51 -9.55
C SER A 371 23.29 19.61 -9.59
N LEU A 372 24.12 19.68 -8.54
CA LEU A 372 25.25 20.61 -8.50
C LEU A 372 26.41 20.08 -9.36
N PRO A 373 27.06 20.93 -10.17
CA PRO A 373 28.10 20.49 -11.09
C PRO A 373 29.39 20.10 -10.35
N PRO A 374 30.23 19.18 -10.86
CA PRO A 374 31.45 18.72 -10.18
C PRO A 374 32.40 19.86 -9.76
N GLU A 375 32.45 20.94 -10.54
CA GLU A 375 33.25 22.13 -10.26
C GLU A 375 32.81 22.87 -8.99
N PHE A 376 31.54 22.77 -8.57
CA PHE A 376 31.08 23.33 -7.29
C PHE A 376 31.78 22.62 -6.13
N PHE A 377 31.76 21.29 -6.12
CA PHE A 377 32.40 20.50 -5.07
C PHE A 377 33.92 20.74 -5.05
N ALA A 378 34.57 20.77 -6.21
CA ALA A 378 35.99 21.07 -6.32
C ALA A 378 36.36 22.48 -5.78
N ARG A 379 35.51 23.50 -6.02
CA ARG A 379 35.69 24.85 -5.43
C ARG A 379 35.56 24.84 -3.92
N MET A 380 34.60 24.08 -3.37
CA MET A 380 34.42 23.99 -1.91
C MET A 380 35.55 23.19 -1.24
N GLU A 381 36.02 22.09 -1.85
CA GLU A 381 37.21 21.34 -1.42
C GLU A 381 38.43 22.28 -1.36
N GLN A 382 38.65 23.09 -2.41
CA GLN A 382 39.71 24.10 -2.44
C GLN A 382 39.53 25.18 -1.36
N ARG A 383 38.31 25.66 -1.10
CA ARG A 383 38.04 26.68 -0.06
C ARG A 383 38.33 26.17 1.36
N ILE A 384 38.00 24.92 1.68
CA ILE A 384 38.30 24.28 2.97
C ILE A 384 39.81 24.08 3.15
N ALA A 385 40.47 23.52 2.12
CA ALA A 385 41.92 23.36 2.12
C ALA A 385 42.62 24.72 2.29
N LYS A 386 42.15 25.76 1.59
CA LYS A 386 42.73 27.10 1.68
C LYS A 386 42.51 27.77 3.03
N GLN A 387 41.36 27.56 3.68
CA GLN A 387 41.13 28.01 5.06
C GLN A 387 42.09 27.33 6.05
N SER A 388 42.41 26.05 5.82
CA SER A 388 43.40 25.31 6.63
C SER A 388 44.81 25.88 6.45
N GLU A 389 45.25 26.11 5.20
CA GLU A 389 46.54 26.75 4.91
C GLU A 389 46.66 28.14 5.56
N ASP A 390 45.65 28.99 5.35
CA ASP A 390 45.69 30.38 5.80
C ASP A 390 45.63 30.49 7.34
N PHE A 391 44.95 29.54 7.99
CA PHE A 391 45.01 29.36 9.44
C PHE A 391 46.42 28.94 9.92
N ASP A 392 47.06 27.98 9.24
CA ASP A 392 48.43 27.56 9.56
C ASP A 392 49.45 28.69 9.34
N TRP A 393 49.22 29.60 8.40
CA TRP A 393 50.01 30.83 8.25
C TRP A 393 49.84 31.77 9.45
N MET A 394 48.60 32.04 9.88
CA MET A 394 48.34 32.84 11.09
C MET A 394 48.95 32.20 12.35
N ARG A 395 48.79 30.88 12.51
CA ARG A 395 49.27 30.13 13.67
C ARG A 395 50.78 30.24 13.85
N LYS A 396 51.55 30.24 12.75
CA LYS A 396 53.02 30.37 12.78
C LYS A 396 53.53 31.68 13.39
N ASP A 397 52.75 32.76 13.37
CA ASP A 397 53.14 34.03 13.99
C ASP A 397 52.45 34.25 15.35
N ALA A 398 51.16 33.90 15.46
CA ALA A 398 50.38 34.09 16.67
C ALA A 398 50.76 33.14 17.82
N GLU A 399 51.13 31.88 17.52
CA GLU A 399 51.51 30.90 18.54
C GLU A 399 52.87 31.24 19.20
N PRO A 400 53.95 31.59 18.45
CA PRO A 400 55.18 32.09 19.04
C PRO A 400 55.04 33.46 19.73
N LEU A 401 54.15 34.34 19.25
CA LEU A 401 53.83 35.58 19.96
C LEU A 401 53.26 35.27 21.35
N ASN A 402 52.28 34.37 21.45
CA ASN A 402 51.69 34.01 22.75
C ASN A 402 52.76 33.47 23.73
N GLN A 403 53.54 32.48 23.30
CA GLN A 403 54.64 31.90 24.10
C GLN A 403 55.68 32.94 24.53
N THR A 404 55.91 33.95 23.69
CA THR A 404 56.86 35.05 23.95
C THR A 404 56.32 36.07 24.94
N LEU A 405 55.05 36.45 24.83
CA LEU A 405 54.41 37.41 25.73
C LEU A 405 54.41 36.89 27.18
N GLU A 406 54.18 35.60 27.38
CA GLU A 406 54.30 34.91 28.67
C GLU A 406 55.72 35.02 29.29
N GLN A 407 56.76 35.14 28.46
CA GLN A 407 58.17 35.22 28.88
C GLN A 407 58.73 36.65 28.93
N ALA A 408 57.99 37.65 28.44
CA ALA A 408 58.48 39.02 28.22
C ALA A 408 58.93 39.77 29.49
N PHE A 409 58.54 39.26 30.66
CA PHE A 409 58.85 39.80 32.00
C PHE A 409 59.98 39.07 32.75
N GLY A 410 60.62 38.07 32.16
CA GLY A 410 61.75 37.34 32.76
C GLY A 410 63.08 38.11 32.74
N GLU A 411 64.01 37.73 33.64
CA GLU A 411 65.28 38.46 33.93
C GLU A 411 66.16 38.73 32.70
N THR A 412 66.22 37.82 31.72
CA THR A 412 67.02 38.03 30.49
C THR A 412 66.35 39.00 29.50
N GLY A 413 65.02 39.08 29.52
CA GLY A 413 64.19 39.99 28.73
C GLY A 413 64.28 39.89 27.19
N MET A 414 63.31 40.47 26.49
CA MET A 414 63.29 40.56 25.01
C MET A 414 63.76 41.94 24.52
N SER A 415 64.24 42.07 23.27
CA SER A 415 64.45 43.40 22.67
C SER A 415 63.12 44.01 22.22
N ALA A 416 62.92 45.33 22.39
CA ALA A 416 61.69 45.99 21.94
C ALA A 416 61.48 45.87 20.42
N TYR A 417 62.57 45.86 19.64
CA TYR A 417 62.53 45.56 18.21
C TYR A 417 61.95 44.17 17.91
N THR A 418 62.37 43.14 18.66
CA THR A 418 61.86 41.77 18.49
C THR A 418 60.36 41.70 18.79
N LEU A 419 59.92 42.26 19.93
CA LEU A 419 58.51 42.25 20.33
C LEU A 419 57.64 42.95 19.30
N LYS A 420 58.03 44.15 18.84
CA LYS A 420 57.31 44.89 17.80
C LYS A 420 57.16 44.09 16.51
N ARG A 421 58.23 43.44 16.02
CA ARG A 421 58.13 42.61 14.81
C ARG A 421 57.19 41.42 14.98
N MET A 422 57.18 40.77 16.15
CA MET A 422 56.29 39.62 16.39
C MET A 422 54.82 40.05 16.48
N VAL A 423 54.53 41.21 17.09
CA VAL A 423 53.18 41.79 17.14
C VAL A 423 52.72 42.23 15.74
N ILE A 424 53.58 42.87 14.95
CA ILE A 424 53.27 43.26 13.56
C ILE A 424 52.98 42.02 12.69
N ALA A 425 53.82 40.99 12.75
CA ALA A 425 53.66 39.77 11.95
C ALA A 425 52.35 39.03 12.30
N ALA A 426 52.10 38.80 13.59
CA ALA A 426 50.86 38.15 14.05
C ALA A 426 49.62 39.00 13.72
N GLY A 427 49.71 40.33 13.82
CA GLY A 427 48.63 41.25 13.45
C GLY A 427 48.30 41.19 11.95
N GLN A 428 49.32 41.11 11.11
CA GLN A 428 49.18 40.98 9.66
C GLN A 428 48.48 39.67 9.29
N THR A 429 48.94 38.54 9.80
CA THR A 429 48.39 37.23 9.41
C THR A 429 47.05 36.94 10.08
N ALA A 430 46.83 37.39 11.33
CA ALA A 430 45.52 37.30 11.97
C ALA A 430 44.47 38.18 11.28
N SER A 431 44.81 39.41 10.90
CA SER A 431 43.89 40.31 10.18
C SER A 431 43.57 39.79 8.78
N ALA A 432 44.56 39.21 8.08
CA ALA A 432 44.36 38.58 6.78
C ALA A 432 43.44 37.34 6.85
N TYR A 433 43.58 36.50 7.90
CA TYR A 433 42.69 35.36 8.13
C TYR A 433 41.28 35.83 8.50
N HIS A 434 41.15 36.75 9.46
CA HIS A 434 39.86 37.31 9.89
C HIS A 434 39.09 37.98 8.74
N GLY A 435 39.75 38.80 7.91
CA GLY A 435 39.11 39.47 6.78
C GLY A 435 38.53 38.49 5.72
N ARG A 436 39.00 37.24 5.70
CA ARG A 436 38.53 36.20 4.78
C ARG A 436 37.56 35.21 5.42
N TYR A 437 37.72 34.92 6.72
CA TYR A 437 37.04 33.81 7.40
C TYR A 437 36.30 34.17 8.70
N GLY A 438 36.58 35.31 9.33
CA GLY A 438 35.90 35.77 10.56
C GLY A 438 34.41 36.03 10.39
N SER A 439 33.72 36.58 11.40
CA SER A 439 32.26 36.76 11.36
C SER A 439 31.71 37.43 10.08
N ASP A 440 32.46 38.39 9.52
CA ASP A 440 32.14 39.10 8.26
C ASP A 440 33.06 38.72 7.06
N GLY A 441 33.78 37.60 7.16
CA GLY A 441 34.82 37.19 6.20
C GLY A 441 34.36 37.08 4.75
N SER A 442 35.20 37.55 3.81
CA SER A 442 34.85 37.59 2.37
C SER A 442 34.53 36.21 1.79
N VAL A 443 35.32 35.18 2.09
CA VAL A 443 35.15 33.82 1.54
C VAL A 443 33.86 33.18 2.07
N ILE A 444 33.56 33.38 3.35
CA ILE A 444 32.29 32.95 3.96
C ILE A 444 31.10 33.61 3.27
N ARG A 445 31.21 34.91 2.96
CA ARG A 445 30.16 35.67 2.27
C ARG A 445 29.95 35.15 0.84
N GLU A 446 31.02 34.87 0.10
CA GLU A 446 30.94 34.26 -1.24
C GLU A 446 30.24 32.90 -1.21
N ILE A 447 30.57 32.01 -0.25
CA ILE A 447 29.91 30.71 -0.12
C ILE A 447 28.42 30.90 0.17
N ARG A 448 28.04 31.83 1.08
CA ARG A 448 26.63 32.16 1.36
C ARG A 448 25.90 32.68 0.11
N THR A 449 26.54 33.49 -0.74
CA THR A 449 25.94 33.96 -2.00
C THR A 449 25.78 32.82 -3.01
N GLU A 450 26.79 31.97 -3.19
CA GLU A 450 26.71 30.78 -4.05
C GLU A 450 25.66 29.77 -3.56
N PHE A 451 25.39 29.75 -2.25
CA PHE A 451 24.30 28.96 -1.67
C PHE A 451 22.93 29.61 -1.92
N ALA A 452 22.80 30.93 -1.75
CA ALA A 452 21.54 31.64 -1.98
C ALA A 452 21.06 31.56 -3.44
N GLU A 453 21.97 31.63 -4.42
CA GLU A 453 21.61 31.58 -5.84
C GLU A 453 20.97 30.24 -6.27
N HIS A 454 21.52 29.10 -5.82
CA HIS A 454 20.93 27.80 -6.17
C HIS A 454 19.67 27.49 -5.36
N ARG A 455 19.59 27.98 -4.11
CA ARG A 455 18.44 27.81 -3.20
C ARG A 455 17.34 28.86 -3.38
N LYS A 456 17.40 29.70 -4.41
CA LYS A 456 16.48 30.84 -4.64
C LYS A 456 14.99 30.48 -4.64
N HIS A 457 14.64 29.22 -4.85
CA HIS A 457 13.27 28.70 -4.86
C HIS A 457 12.87 27.95 -3.57
N ASP A 458 13.79 27.65 -2.65
CA ASP A 458 13.52 26.78 -1.50
C ASP A 458 12.54 27.39 -0.49
N GLU A 459 12.52 28.72 -0.34
CA GLU A 459 11.54 29.39 0.54
C GLU A 459 10.11 29.30 -0.03
N GLU A 460 9.96 29.51 -1.35
CA GLU A 460 8.69 29.33 -2.06
C GLU A 460 8.21 27.89 -1.99
N ARG A 461 9.11 26.94 -2.27
CA ARG A 461 8.86 25.49 -2.20
C ARG A 461 8.37 25.07 -0.81
N LYS A 462 9.09 25.44 0.26
CA LYS A 462 8.74 25.13 1.65
C LYS A 462 7.43 25.77 2.10
N LYS A 463 7.09 26.95 1.58
CA LYS A 463 5.79 27.58 1.82
C LYS A 463 4.64 26.79 1.18
N LEU A 464 4.83 26.28 -0.04
CA LEU A 464 3.86 25.42 -0.73
C LEU A 464 3.69 24.07 0.00
N GLU A 465 4.80 23.43 0.39
CA GLU A 465 4.81 22.20 1.21
C GLU A 465 4.03 22.40 2.53
N GLN A 466 4.27 23.52 3.23
CA GLN A 466 3.57 23.83 4.48
C GLN A 466 2.07 24.13 4.28
N GLN A 467 1.67 24.71 3.15
CA GLN A 467 0.26 24.86 2.78
C GLN A 467 -0.38 23.51 2.47
N ALA A 468 0.32 22.66 1.71
CA ALA A 468 -0.13 21.32 1.35
C ALA A 468 -0.35 20.46 2.60
N LYS A 469 0.54 20.57 3.59
CA LYS A 469 0.39 19.91 4.90
C LYS A 469 -0.86 20.36 5.66
N GLY A 470 -1.27 21.62 5.51
CA GLY A 470 -2.52 22.15 6.07
C GLY A 470 -3.78 21.54 5.43
N GLU A 471 -3.73 21.25 4.12
CA GLU A 471 -4.84 20.61 3.39
C GLU A 471 -4.91 19.09 3.63
N LEU A 472 -3.78 18.39 3.55
CA LEU A 472 -3.68 16.95 3.87
C LEU A 472 -4.19 16.64 5.27
N LYS A 473 -3.86 17.48 6.26
CA LYS A 473 -4.34 17.33 7.64
C LYS A 473 -5.87 17.29 7.75
N LYS A 474 -6.61 18.00 6.89
CA LYS A 474 -8.09 17.97 6.89
C LYS A 474 -8.62 16.59 6.49
N ALA A 475 -8.01 15.97 5.48
CA ALA A 475 -8.36 14.61 5.06
C ALA A 475 -8.00 13.58 6.15
N ASN A 476 -6.80 13.68 6.73
CA ASN A 476 -6.34 12.79 7.80
C ASN A 476 -7.20 12.91 9.07
N GLU A 477 -7.71 14.11 9.39
CA GLU A 477 -8.65 14.30 10.51
C GLU A 477 -9.97 13.55 10.29
N ILE A 478 -10.47 13.50 9.06
CA ILE A 478 -11.68 12.73 8.71
C ILE A 478 -11.42 11.22 8.75
N ILE A 479 -10.32 10.75 8.14
CA ILE A 479 -9.93 9.33 8.16
C ILE A 479 -9.75 8.85 9.61
N LYS A 480 -9.06 9.65 10.44
CA LYS A 480 -8.85 9.35 11.86
C LYS A 480 -10.15 9.37 12.66
N PHE A 481 -11.06 10.29 12.37
CA PHE A 481 -12.38 10.33 12.99
C PHE A 481 -13.17 9.05 12.68
N LEU A 482 -13.29 8.69 11.39
CA LEU A 482 -13.98 7.48 10.94
C LEU A 482 -13.37 6.24 11.59
N SER A 483 -12.04 6.11 11.58
CA SER A 483 -11.31 4.98 12.19
C SER A 483 -11.49 4.86 13.71
N ALA A 484 -11.92 5.92 14.40
CA ALA A 484 -12.06 5.95 15.85
C ALA A 484 -13.49 5.69 16.34
N ALA A 485 -14.48 5.62 15.45
CA ALA A 485 -15.87 5.39 15.79
C ALA A 485 -16.10 3.98 16.37
N LYS A 486 -17.02 3.87 17.34
CA LYS A 486 -17.22 2.64 18.13
C LYS A 486 -18.70 2.39 18.46
N GLY A 487 -19.24 1.31 17.90
CA GLY A 487 -20.49 0.65 18.29
C GLY A 487 -20.94 -0.30 17.19
N HIS A 488 -21.81 -1.28 17.49
CA HIS A 488 -22.00 -2.47 16.65
C HIS A 488 -20.76 -3.38 16.50
N GLN A 489 -19.76 -3.24 17.38
CA GLN A 489 -18.54 -4.06 17.35
C GLN A 489 -18.82 -5.58 17.48
N ALA A 490 -19.88 -5.97 18.20
CA ALA A 490 -20.29 -7.37 18.33
C ALA A 490 -20.69 -8.00 16.98
N ASP A 491 -21.38 -7.24 16.13
CA ASP A 491 -21.84 -7.66 14.81
C ASP A 491 -20.62 -7.96 13.90
N PHE A 492 -19.59 -7.10 13.96
CA PHE A 492 -18.30 -7.34 13.29
C PHE A 492 -17.52 -8.53 13.85
N GLU A 493 -17.55 -8.76 15.17
CA GLU A 493 -16.93 -9.94 15.80
C GLU A 493 -17.63 -11.25 15.39
N GLU A 494 -18.95 -11.21 15.20
CA GLU A 494 -19.75 -12.35 14.75
C GLU A 494 -19.51 -12.68 13.26
N VAL A 495 -19.49 -11.68 12.38
CA VAL A 495 -19.18 -11.90 10.96
C VAL A 495 -17.72 -12.29 10.74
N GLU A 496 -16.77 -11.74 11.49
CA GLU A 496 -15.36 -12.19 11.47
C GLU A 496 -15.21 -13.66 11.92
N LYS A 497 -16.07 -14.13 12.83
CA LYS A 497 -16.13 -15.55 13.20
C LYS A 497 -16.67 -16.41 12.04
N TYR A 498 -17.79 -16.02 11.41
CA TYR A 498 -18.35 -16.77 10.27
C TYR A 498 -17.40 -16.81 9.06
N TYR A 499 -16.69 -15.71 8.80
CA TYR A 499 -15.63 -15.62 7.81
C TYR A 499 -14.51 -16.64 8.06
N ARG A 500 -14.09 -16.83 9.31
CA ARG A 500 -13.06 -17.82 9.69
C ARG A 500 -13.55 -19.26 9.57
N GLU A 501 -14.80 -19.54 9.98
CA GLU A 501 -15.40 -20.87 9.83
C GLU A 501 -15.43 -21.29 8.34
N ASN A 502 -15.83 -20.37 7.44
CA ASN A 502 -15.84 -20.64 6.00
C ASN A 502 -14.44 -20.73 5.36
N LEU A 503 -13.45 -19.97 5.86
CA LEU A 503 -12.04 -20.14 5.43
C LEU A 503 -11.49 -21.53 5.79
N GLU A 504 -11.85 -22.06 6.97
CA GLU A 504 -11.45 -23.41 7.41
C GLU A 504 -12.09 -24.50 6.53
N LEU A 505 -13.38 -24.37 6.18
CA LEU A 505 -14.07 -25.26 5.23
C LEU A 505 -13.32 -25.36 3.89
N ASN A 506 -12.92 -24.21 3.34
CA ASN A 506 -12.26 -24.12 2.03
C ASN A 506 -10.73 -24.31 2.08
N ALA A 507 -10.16 -24.66 3.25
CA ALA A 507 -8.72 -24.77 3.49
C ALA A 507 -7.90 -23.53 3.03
N SER A 508 -8.51 -22.35 3.13
CA SER A 508 -7.99 -21.08 2.60
C SER A 508 -7.27 -20.27 3.67
N ALA A 509 -6.31 -19.44 3.25
CA ALA A 509 -5.57 -18.57 4.15
C ALA A 509 -6.27 -17.21 4.30
N ALA A 510 -6.45 -16.77 5.54
CA ALA A 510 -6.94 -15.42 5.84
C ALA A 510 -6.03 -14.36 5.21
N ALA A 511 -6.59 -13.53 4.33
CA ALA A 511 -5.93 -12.37 3.77
C ALA A 511 -5.74 -11.30 4.86
N GLY A 512 -4.70 -10.47 4.71
CA GLY A 512 -4.57 -9.26 5.51
C GLY A 512 -5.76 -8.32 5.30
N THR A 513 -6.10 -7.54 6.31
CA THR A 513 -7.02 -6.41 6.16
C THR A 513 -6.45 -5.41 5.16
N GLY A 514 -7.32 -4.60 4.54
CA GLY A 514 -6.88 -3.45 3.75
C GLY A 514 -5.94 -2.52 4.54
N LYS A 515 -5.20 -1.67 3.84
CA LYS A 515 -4.42 -0.58 4.45
C LYS A 515 -5.24 0.71 4.34
N ALA A 516 -5.53 1.35 5.47
CA ALA A 516 -6.09 2.71 5.44
C ALA A 516 -5.01 3.70 4.94
N PHE A 517 -5.41 4.67 4.12
CA PHE A 517 -4.53 5.77 3.69
C PHE A 517 -4.05 6.55 4.92
N ALA A 518 -2.74 6.66 5.10
CA ALA A 518 -2.15 7.12 6.36
C ALA A 518 -0.75 7.71 6.14
N GLU A 519 -0.69 8.91 5.57
CA GLU A 519 0.55 9.65 5.32
C GLU A 519 0.39 11.11 5.77
N ASP A 520 1.42 11.65 6.44
CA ASP A 520 1.44 12.98 7.06
C ASP A 520 2.37 13.99 6.33
N ASP A 521 3.23 13.52 5.42
CA ASP A 521 3.94 14.39 4.48
C ASP A 521 3.18 14.54 3.14
N PRO A 522 2.96 15.76 2.63
CA PRO A 522 2.26 15.97 1.36
C PRO A 522 2.90 15.29 0.16
N THR A 523 4.22 15.20 0.11
CA THR A 523 4.94 14.63 -1.03
C THR A 523 4.81 13.12 -1.05
N ASP A 524 4.96 12.49 0.12
CA ASP A 524 4.70 11.06 0.29
C ASP A 524 3.23 10.73 0.07
N ALA A 525 2.29 11.57 0.51
CA ALA A 525 0.86 11.38 0.25
C ALA A 525 0.52 11.44 -1.24
N GLY A 526 1.14 12.37 -1.99
CA GLY A 526 1.04 12.44 -3.45
C GLY A 526 1.63 11.21 -4.14
N LYS A 527 2.73 10.66 -3.61
CA LYS A 527 3.35 9.43 -4.10
C LYS A 527 2.52 8.18 -3.79
N GLU A 528 2.01 8.01 -2.57
CA GLU A 528 1.12 6.89 -2.21
C GLU A 528 -0.15 6.92 -3.07
N ALA A 529 -0.72 8.10 -3.32
CA ALA A 529 -1.83 8.26 -4.25
C ALA A 529 -1.50 7.79 -5.68
N MET A 530 -0.31 8.14 -6.21
CA MET A 530 0.15 7.65 -7.52
C MET A 530 0.41 6.13 -7.51
N GLN A 531 0.97 5.56 -6.45
CA GLN A 531 1.17 4.11 -6.31
C GLN A 531 -0.15 3.34 -6.23
N ASN A 532 -1.15 3.89 -5.54
CA ASN A 532 -2.51 3.33 -5.55
C ASN A 532 -3.13 3.38 -6.96
N MET A 533 -2.85 4.43 -7.73
CA MET A 533 -3.25 4.52 -9.14
C MET A 533 -2.49 3.51 -10.04
N ASP A 534 -1.20 3.29 -9.80
CA ASP A 534 -0.43 2.24 -10.49
C ASP A 534 -1.04 0.85 -10.22
N GLY A 535 -1.43 0.57 -8.97
CA GLY A 535 -2.17 -0.62 -8.59
C GLY A 535 -3.54 -0.73 -9.26
N PHE A 536 -4.27 0.39 -9.35
CA PHE A 536 -5.57 0.49 -10.04
C PHE A 536 -5.45 0.16 -11.55
N PHE A 537 -4.45 0.71 -12.24
CA PHE A 537 -4.16 0.35 -13.63
C PHE A 537 -3.63 -1.08 -13.77
N GLY A 538 -2.87 -1.59 -12.80
CA GLY A 538 -2.54 -3.01 -12.66
C GLY A 538 -3.77 -3.93 -12.64
N GLY A 539 -4.78 -3.57 -11.86
CA GLY A 539 -6.06 -4.27 -11.78
C GLY A 539 -6.85 -4.25 -13.10
N MET A 540 -6.85 -3.11 -13.82
CA MET A 540 -7.41 -3.00 -15.17
C MET A 540 -6.66 -3.83 -16.20
N SER A 541 -5.32 -3.83 -16.18
CA SER A 541 -4.51 -4.63 -17.09
C SER A 541 -4.77 -6.12 -16.89
N GLY A 542 -4.69 -6.61 -15.65
CA GLY A 542 -4.99 -8.01 -15.32
C GLY A 542 -6.46 -8.41 -15.53
N PHE A 543 -7.37 -7.45 -15.76
CA PHE A 543 -8.73 -7.73 -16.20
C PHE A 543 -8.85 -7.91 -17.72
N LEU A 544 -8.02 -7.24 -18.54
CA LEU A 544 -8.02 -7.47 -19.99
C LEU A 544 -7.71 -8.95 -20.34
N ASP A 545 -6.99 -9.63 -19.44
CA ASP A 545 -6.70 -11.07 -19.50
C ASP A 545 -7.73 -11.96 -18.75
N ALA A 546 -8.68 -11.39 -18.01
CA ALA A 546 -9.58 -12.13 -17.12
C ALA A 546 -10.88 -12.60 -17.80
N THR A 547 -11.44 -13.71 -17.32
CA THR A 547 -12.76 -14.21 -17.75
C THR A 547 -13.90 -13.39 -17.15
N GLY A 548 -15.09 -13.50 -17.76
CA GLY A 548 -16.29 -12.79 -17.33
C GLY A 548 -16.70 -13.07 -15.88
N ASP A 549 -16.33 -14.22 -15.31
CA ASP A 549 -16.73 -14.67 -13.97
C ASP A 549 -16.34 -13.68 -12.86
N ARG A 550 -15.18 -13.01 -12.99
CA ARG A 550 -14.73 -11.97 -12.04
C ARG A 550 -15.63 -10.73 -12.09
N LEU A 551 -16.14 -10.38 -13.28
CA LEU A 551 -17.09 -9.28 -13.45
C LEU A 551 -18.44 -9.65 -12.80
N LEU A 552 -18.91 -10.88 -13.00
CA LEU A 552 -20.15 -11.39 -12.41
C LEU A 552 -20.09 -11.33 -10.88
N GLN A 553 -19.00 -11.79 -10.27
CA GLN A 553 -18.81 -11.74 -8.81
C GLN A 553 -18.78 -10.32 -8.24
N ASN A 554 -18.08 -9.39 -8.91
CA ASN A 554 -18.01 -8.00 -8.48
C ASN A 554 -19.36 -7.28 -8.61
N GLU A 555 -20.11 -7.54 -9.68
CA GLU A 555 -21.45 -6.97 -9.87
C GLU A 555 -22.46 -7.59 -8.90
N TYR A 556 -22.39 -8.90 -8.64
CA TYR A 556 -23.20 -9.56 -7.60
C TYR A 556 -22.96 -8.93 -6.23
N ALA A 557 -21.70 -8.74 -5.85
CA ALA A 557 -21.35 -8.06 -4.61
C ALA A 557 -21.96 -6.66 -4.55
N SER A 558 -21.96 -5.92 -5.66
CA SER A 558 -22.54 -4.57 -5.71
C SER A 558 -24.07 -4.54 -5.78
N ASP A 559 -24.74 -5.55 -6.31
CA ASP A 559 -26.20 -5.58 -6.44
C ASP A 559 -26.89 -6.06 -5.15
N HIS A 560 -26.32 -7.09 -4.50
CA HIS A 560 -26.93 -7.77 -3.36
C HIS A 560 -26.52 -7.24 -1.97
N PHE A 561 -25.37 -6.56 -1.85
CA PHE A 561 -24.88 -6.07 -0.56
C PHE A 561 -25.00 -4.54 -0.43
N SER A 562 -25.30 -4.09 0.79
CA SER A 562 -25.44 -2.68 1.13
C SER A 562 -24.11 -1.92 1.02
N ASN A 563 -24.20 -0.60 0.87
CA ASN A 563 -23.04 0.29 0.94
C ASN A 563 -23.39 1.55 1.73
N PHE A 564 -22.37 2.22 2.26
CA PHE A 564 -22.55 3.40 3.08
C PHE A 564 -23.14 4.58 2.28
N ASP A 565 -24.12 5.25 2.87
CA ASP A 565 -24.62 6.52 2.36
C ASP A 565 -23.60 7.63 2.66
N PHE A 566 -22.76 7.91 1.68
CA PHE A 566 -21.70 8.91 1.78
C PHE A 566 -22.19 10.34 2.09
N SER A 567 -23.49 10.63 1.93
CA SER A 567 -24.04 11.92 2.38
C SER A 567 -23.99 12.07 3.91
N LYS A 568 -24.05 10.96 4.66
CA LYS A 568 -23.88 10.91 6.13
C LYS A 568 -22.52 11.46 6.57
N VAL A 569 -21.47 11.39 5.74
CA VAL A 569 -20.15 12.01 6.05
C VAL A 569 -20.30 13.50 6.38
N LYS A 570 -21.21 14.21 5.71
CA LYS A 570 -21.43 15.64 5.95
C LYS A 570 -21.84 15.95 7.40
N ALA A 571 -22.64 15.07 8.02
CA ALA A 571 -23.02 15.20 9.43
C ALA A 571 -21.82 14.93 10.37
N LEU A 572 -20.93 14.03 9.96
CA LEU A 572 -19.71 13.65 10.69
C LEU A 572 -18.57 14.67 10.56
N THR A 573 -18.61 15.56 9.55
CA THR A 573 -17.55 16.57 9.29
C THR A 573 -17.96 18.01 9.60
N ALA A 574 -19.05 18.23 10.33
CA ALA A 574 -19.53 19.56 10.68
C ALA A 574 -18.61 20.24 11.74
N PRO A 575 -18.20 21.51 11.56
CA PRO A 575 -17.36 22.21 12.54
C PRO A 575 -18.00 22.28 13.93
N GLY A 576 -17.32 21.73 14.94
CA GLY A 576 -17.80 21.73 16.32
C GLY A 576 -18.81 20.63 16.66
N ALA A 577 -18.99 19.61 15.82
CA ALA A 577 -19.78 18.44 16.16
C ALA A 577 -19.12 17.66 17.31
N GLU A 578 -19.75 17.65 18.49
CA GLU A 578 -19.46 16.68 19.56
C GLU A 578 -20.00 15.32 19.12
N LEU A 579 -19.19 14.59 18.38
CA LEU A 579 -19.48 13.23 17.96
C LEU A 579 -18.93 12.29 19.04
N ASP A 580 -19.77 11.97 20.03
CA ASP A 580 -19.55 10.75 20.80
C ASP A 580 -19.66 9.52 19.89
N GLY A 581 -19.08 8.41 20.32
CA GLY A 581 -19.03 7.19 19.50
C GLY A 581 -20.41 6.55 19.27
N GLU A 582 -21.41 6.91 20.08
CA GLU A 582 -22.71 6.24 20.15
C GLU A 582 -23.65 6.76 19.06
N ALA A 583 -23.68 8.09 18.82
CA ALA A 583 -24.38 8.66 17.66
C ALA A 583 -23.71 8.30 16.31
N ALA A 584 -22.41 8.03 16.31
CA ALA A 584 -21.70 7.54 15.13
C ALA A 584 -21.89 6.04 14.89
N ALA A 585 -22.22 5.25 15.92
CA ALA A 585 -22.39 3.81 15.83
C ALA A 585 -23.55 3.38 14.93
N GLU A 586 -24.73 3.97 15.13
CA GLU A 586 -25.94 3.66 14.34
C GLU A 586 -25.79 4.07 12.86
N LEU A 587 -24.90 5.03 12.56
CA LEU A 587 -24.56 5.39 11.18
C LEU A 587 -23.59 4.40 10.53
N LEU A 588 -22.87 3.60 11.32
CA LEU A 588 -21.79 2.70 10.91
C LEU A 588 -22.09 1.22 11.25
N SER A 589 -23.37 0.86 11.42
CA SER A 589 -23.78 -0.53 11.57
C SER A 589 -23.40 -1.37 10.34
N LEU A 590 -23.28 -2.68 10.51
CA LEU A 590 -22.76 -3.57 9.46
C LEU A 590 -23.66 -3.59 8.21
N ASP A 591 -24.98 -3.58 8.40
CA ASP A 591 -26.04 -3.53 7.37
C ASP A 591 -26.04 -2.23 6.53
N GLN A 592 -25.16 -1.28 6.87
CA GLN A 592 -24.94 -0.04 6.15
C GLN A 592 -23.56 0.01 5.46
N GLN A 593 -22.75 -1.06 5.52
CA GLN A 593 -21.37 -1.06 4.99
C GLN A 593 -20.86 -2.43 4.51
N GLU A 594 -21.76 -3.34 4.13
CA GLU A 594 -21.41 -4.70 3.72
C GLU A 594 -20.40 -4.74 2.57
N LEU A 595 -20.58 -3.88 1.55
CA LEU A 595 -19.72 -3.80 0.37
C LEU A 595 -18.30 -3.34 0.73
N GLU A 596 -18.18 -2.37 1.64
CA GLU A 596 -16.92 -1.92 2.20
C GLU A 596 -16.25 -3.01 3.04
N TYR A 597 -17.01 -3.79 3.83
CA TYR A 597 -16.45 -4.96 4.53
C TYR A 597 -15.96 -6.02 3.54
N ILE A 598 -16.69 -6.32 2.46
CA ILE A 598 -16.26 -7.25 1.40
C ILE A 598 -14.93 -6.80 0.79
N ILE A 599 -14.78 -5.51 0.48
CA ILE A 599 -13.53 -4.94 -0.06
C ILE A 599 -12.39 -5.00 0.98
N TYR A 600 -12.54 -4.33 2.12
CA TYR A 600 -11.44 -4.03 3.04
C TYR A 600 -11.25 -5.04 4.19
N GLY A 601 -12.33 -5.66 4.67
CA GLY A 601 -12.30 -6.71 5.68
C GLY A 601 -11.84 -6.30 7.08
N PHE A 602 -12.00 -5.03 7.47
CA PHE A 602 -11.78 -4.63 8.87
C PHE A 602 -12.93 -5.12 9.74
N GLY A 603 -12.61 -5.95 10.74
CA GLY A 603 -13.52 -6.37 11.81
C GLY A 603 -13.83 -5.26 12.82
N ASN A 604 -14.03 -4.02 12.38
CA ASN A 604 -14.53 -2.92 13.21
C ASN A 604 -15.33 -1.88 12.38
N PRO A 605 -16.32 -1.19 12.99
CA PRO A 605 -17.26 -0.31 12.31
C PRO A 605 -16.64 0.87 11.56
N GLY A 606 -15.54 1.43 12.07
CA GLY A 606 -14.89 2.60 11.50
C GLY A 606 -13.93 2.27 10.34
N GLY A 607 -13.30 1.10 10.39
CA GLY A 607 -12.17 0.74 9.54
C GLY A 607 -12.49 0.66 8.05
N ASN A 608 -13.60 0.03 7.66
CA ASN A 608 -13.94 -0.13 6.25
C ASN A 608 -14.33 1.22 5.62
N ILE A 609 -15.10 2.06 6.33
CA ILE A 609 -15.47 3.40 5.85
C ILE A 609 -14.27 4.33 5.80
N ALA A 610 -13.35 4.25 6.77
CA ALA A 610 -12.10 5.02 6.75
C ALA A 610 -11.19 4.61 5.57
N ALA A 611 -11.10 3.31 5.28
CA ALA A 611 -10.37 2.80 4.13
C ALA A 611 -11.02 3.21 2.80
N ALA A 612 -12.35 3.09 2.68
CA ALA A 612 -13.11 3.55 1.53
C ALA A 612 -12.92 5.06 1.28
N TYR A 613 -13.04 5.88 2.33
CA TYR A 613 -12.77 7.32 2.23
C TYR A 613 -11.33 7.58 1.78
N GLY A 614 -10.35 6.88 2.37
CA GLY A 614 -8.94 7.00 2.04
C GLY A 614 -8.60 6.62 0.60
N GLU A 615 -9.16 5.53 0.07
CA GLU A 615 -8.90 5.09 -1.30
C GLU A 615 -9.55 6.00 -2.35
N ILE A 616 -10.78 6.51 -2.09
CA ILE A 616 -11.37 7.57 -2.93
C ILE A 616 -10.50 8.82 -2.88
N PHE A 617 -10.12 9.29 -1.69
CA PHE A 617 -9.28 10.48 -1.54
C PHE A 617 -7.95 10.34 -2.28
N ALA A 618 -7.28 9.17 -2.18
CA ALA A 618 -6.06 8.87 -2.92
C ALA A 618 -6.28 8.87 -4.44
N MET A 619 -7.34 8.25 -4.95
CA MET A 619 -7.71 8.31 -6.37
C MET A 619 -7.94 9.75 -6.83
N ARG A 620 -8.66 10.57 -6.04
CA ARG A 620 -8.86 12.00 -6.35
C ARG A 620 -7.53 12.75 -6.35
N LEU A 621 -6.69 12.56 -5.33
CA LEU A 621 -5.39 13.22 -5.21
C LEU A 621 -4.47 12.90 -6.39
N ALA A 622 -4.39 11.64 -6.82
CA ALA A 622 -3.62 11.23 -7.99
C ALA A 622 -4.09 11.93 -9.27
N ILE A 623 -5.40 11.90 -9.55
CA ILE A 623 -5.98 12.56 -10.74
C ILE A 623 -5.75 14.07 -10.69
N ARG A 624 -6.01 14.73 -9.56
CA ARG A 624 -5.87 16.19 -9.46
C ARG A 624 -4.42 16.66 -9.47
N THR A 625 -3.49 15.86 -8.95
CA THR A 625 -2.04 16.12 -9.04
C THR A 625 -1.54 15.91 -10.48
N MET A 626 -2.00 14.86 -11.18
CA MET A 626 -1.72 14.65 -12.61
C MET A 626 -2.18 15.86 -13.44
N GLU A 627 -3.41 16.33 -13.24
CA GLU A 627 -3.93 17.52 -13.93
C GLU A 627 -3.07 18.76 -13.65
N ALA A 628 -2.64 18.95 -12.41
CA ALA A 628 -1.80 20.07 -12.01
C ALA A 628 -0.33 19.96 -12.53
N LEU A 629 0.19 18.75 -12.74
CA LEU A 629 1.53 18.53 -13.32
C LEU A 629 1.59 18.77 -14.84
N VAL A 630 0.44 18.77 -15.53
CA VAL A 630 0.36 19.13 -16.96
C VAL A 630 -0.22 20.53 -17.21
N ASP A 631 -0.56 21.26 -16.14
CA ASP A 631 -1.08 22.63 -16.22
C ASP A 631 0.03 23.62 -16.70
N PRO A 632 -0.16 24.33 -17.83
CA PRO A 632 0.80 25.32 -18.31
C PRO A 632 1.16 26.42 -17.30
N GLU A 633 0.23 26.82 -16.42
CA GLU A 633 0.48 27.85 -15.41
C GLU A 633 1.42 27.35 -14.31
N ILE A 634 1.31 26.07 -13.94
CA ILE A 634 2.18 25.44 -12.93
C ILE A 634 3.54 25.12 -13.54
N LEU A 635 3.59 24.60 -14.78
CA LEU A 635 4.83 24.34 -15.51
C LEU A 635 5.68 25.62 -15.74
N ALA A 636 5.04 26.79 -15.79
CA ALA A 636 5.72 28.08 -15.91
C ALA A 636 6.56 28.47 -14.68
N LEU A 637 6.36 27.85 -13.51
CA LEU A 637 7.15 28.11 -12.28
C LEU A 637 8.62 27.70 -12.41
N GLY A 638 8.95 26.89 -13.41
CA GLY A 638 10.33 26.66 -13.83
C GLY A 638 11.06 25.60 -13.02
N ASN A 639 11.17 25.76 -11.69
CA ASN A 639 11.89 24.81 -10.84
C ASN A 639 11.07 23.52 -10.61
N PRO A 640 11.64 22.32 -10.84
CA PRO A 640 10.89 21.07 -10.80
C PRO A 640 10.37 20.68 -9.40
N LEU A 641 11.05 21.06 -8.31
CA LEU A 641 10.55 20.80 -6.96
C LEU A 641 9.46 21.80 -6.53
N VAL A 642 9.50 23.05 -7.02
CA VAL A 642 8.38 24.01 -6.87
C VAL A 642 7.16 23.53 -7.65
N ILE A 643 7.35 23.02 -8.87
CA ILE A 643 6.29 22.41 -9.68
C ILE A 643 5.64 21.25 -8.93
N LEU A 644 6.42 20.33 -8.34
CA LEU A 644 5.91 19.24 -7.50
C LEU A 644 5.07 19.78 -6.32
N ALA A 645 5.66 20.66 -5.51
CA ALA A 645 5.00 21.18 -4.31
C ALA A 645 3.69 21.94 -4.65
N LYS A 646 3.68 22.71 -5.75
CA LYS A 646 2.48 23.40 -6.23
C LYS A 646 1.43 22.42 -6.78
N ALA A 647 1.84 21.41 -7.54
CA ALA A 647 0.93 20.44 -8.12
C ALA A 647 0.27 19.56 -7.05
N ILE A 648 1.02 19.14 -6.04
CA ILE A 648 0.50 18.40 -4.88
C ILE A 648 -0.43 19.29 -4.04
N LEU A 649 -0.07 20.55 -3.77
CA LEU A 649 -0.96 21.51 -3.09
C LEU A 649 -2.29 21.66 -3.84
N GLN A 650 -2.24 21.88 -5.16
CA GLN A 650 -3.45 22.02 -5.98
C GLN A 650 -4.24 20.71 -6.06
N GLY A 651 -3.54 19.58 -6.12
CA GLY A 651 -4.10 18.24 -6.04
C GLY A 651 -4.90 18.02 -4.77
N LEU A 652 -4.33 18.34 -3.61
CA LEU A 652 -4.97 18.24 -2.29
C LEU A 652 -6.18 19.16 -2.16
N ILE A 653 -6.07 20.43 -2.55
CA ILE A 653 -7.20 21.38 -2.52
C ILE A 653 -8.38 20.83 -3.34
N ASN A 654 -8.10 20.36 -4.56
CA ASN A 654 -9.11 19.85 -5.46
C ASN A 654 -9.67 18.49 -4.99
N ALA A 655 -8.85 17.61 -4.41
CA ALA A 655 -9.28 16.33 -3.87
C ALA A 655 -10.17 16.48 -2.63
N VAL A 656 -9.83 17.38 -1.70
CA VAL A 656 -10.71 17.72 -0.57
C VAL A 656 -12.04 18.30 -1.07
N ALA A 657 -12.01 19.21 -2.05
CA ALA A 657 -13.21 19.77 -2.66
C ALA A 657 -14.07 18.70 -3.38
N ASP A 658 -13.44 17.73 -4.05
CA ASP A 658 -14.11 16.59 -4.67
C ASP A 658 -14.82 15.70 -3.63
N MET A 659 -14.19 15.42 -2.48
CA MET A 659 -14.80 14.65 -1.38
C MET A 659 -16.00 15.37 -0.78
N VAL A 660 -15.93 16.70 -0.59
CA VAL A 660 -17.07 17.52 -0.17
C VAL A 660 -18.18 17.47 -1.22
N LYS A 661 -17.86 17.65 -2.51
CA LYS A 661 -18.85 17.58 -3.59
C LYS A 661 -19.54 16.22 -3.66
N LEU A 662 -18.81 15.13 -3.42
CA LEU A 662 -19.35 13.78 -3.38
C LEU A 662 -20.36 13.59 -2.23
N SER A 663 -20.08 14.11 -1.03
CA SER A 663 -21.03 14.03 0.10
C SER A 663 -22.23 14.99 -0.04
N GLU A 664 -22.08 16.13 -0.70
CA GLU A 664 -23.17 17.10 -0.88
C GLU A 664 -24.09 16.80 -2.06
N THR A 665 -23.58 16.21 -3.14
CA THR A 665 -24.32 16.03 -4.40
C THR A 665 -24.45 14.58 -4.84
N GLY A 666 -23.90 13.63 -4.07
CA GLY A 666 -23.90 12.20 -4.37
C GLY A 666 -22.98 11.78 -5.52
N HIS A 667 -22.29 12.72 -6.19
CA HIS A 667 -21.41 12.42 -7.32
C HIS A 667 -20.29 13.46 -7.52
N VAL A 668 -19.21 13.04 -8.16
CA VAL A 668 -18.10 13.91 -8.59
C VAL A 668 -17.78 13.66 -10.07
N GLU A 669 -17.13 14.63 -10.73
CA GLU A 669 -16.64 14.44 -12.11
C GLU A 669 -15.28 13.75 -12.07
N LEU A 670 -15.07 12.74 -12.92
CA LEU A 670 -13.83 11.96 -12.98
C LEU A 670 -12.60 12.87 -13.06
N SER A 671 -12.59 13.85 -13.98
CA SER A 671 -11.56 14.89 -14.05
C SER A 671 -12.13 16.22 -14.57
N ASN A 672 -11.31 17.27 -14.67
CA ASN A 672 -11.69 18.53 -15.31
C ASN A 672 -11.99 18.34 -16.80
N THR A 673 -11.26 17.46 -17.49
CA THR A 673 -11.39 17.16 -18.92
C THR A 673 -12.37 16.02 -19.22
N LEU A 674 -12.56 15.08 -18.28
CA LEU A 674 -13.46 13.94 -18.41
C LEU A 674 -14.69 14.12 -17.51
N LYS A 675 -15.78 14.64 -18.11
CA LYS A 675 -17.06 14.99 -17.44
C LYS A 675 -17.94 13.78 -17.08
N ILE A 676 -17.33 12.63 -16.86
CA ILE A 676 -17.97 11.40 -16.41
C ILE A 676 -18.33 11.56 -14.92
N LYS A 677 -19.58 11.29 -14.56
CA LYS A 677 -20.03 11.34 -13.16
C LYS A 677 -19.75 10.01 -12.47
N LEU A 678 -19.16 10.07 -11.28
CA LEU A 678 -18.93 8.93 -10.39
C LEU A 678 -19.64 9.17 -9.06
N THR A 679 -20.55 8.28 -8.70
CA THR A 679 -21.16 8.19 -7.36
C THR A 679 -20.24 7.46 -6.39
N TYR A 680 -20.56 7.46 -5.09
CA TYR A 680 -19.81 6.67 -4.11
C TYR A 680 -19.81 5.17 -4.44
N LYS A 681 -20.98 4.61 -4.77
CA LYS A 681 -21.12 3.20 -5.19
C LYS A 681 -20.30 2.88 -6.44
N ASP A 682 -20.17 3.81 -7.40
CA ASP A 682 -19.30 3.62 -8.56
C ASP A 682 -17.82 3.48 -8.15
N HIS A 683 -17.33 4.23 -7.16
CA HIS A 683 -15.95 4.08 -6.67
C HIS A 683 -15.75 2.71 -5.99
N LEU A 684 -16.70 2.24 -5.17
CA LEU A 684 -16.61 0.90 -4.56
C LEU A 684 -16.58 -0.23 -5.61
N ARG A 685 -17.38 -0.12 -6.69
CA ARG A 685 -17.32 -1.05 -7.83
C ARG A 685 -15.98 -1.00 -8.56
N LEU A 686 -15.40 0.19 -8.71
CA LEU A 686 -14.05 0.37 -9.25
C LEU A 686 -12.97 -0.28 -8.36
N PHE A 687 -13.10 -0.22 -7.03
CA PHE A 687 -12.11 -0.82 -6.11
C PHE A 687 -12.26 -2.35 -5.97
N LEU A 688 -13.49 -2.89 -5.97
CA LEU A 688 -13.74 -4.34 -6.15
C LEU A 688 -13.05 -4.90 -7.39
N PHE A 689 -12.90 -4.08 -8.42
CA PHE A 689 -12.25 -4.43 -9.66
C PHE A 689 -10.72 -4.22 -9.60
N ALA A 690 -10.26 -3.15 -8.97
CA ALA A 690 -8.84 -2.83 -8.82
C ALA A 690 -8.11 -3.82 -7.89
N HIS A 691 -8.76 -4.21 -6.79
CA HIS A 691 -8.20 -5.14 -5.82
C HIS A 691 -8.10 -6.55 -6.42
N PRO A 692 -7.02 -7.30 -6.14
CA PRO A 692 -6.85 -8.66 -6.64
C PRO A 692 -8.05 -9.55 -6.28
N ALA A 693 -8.48 -10.39 -7.23
CA ALA A 693 -9.43 -11.44 -6.92
C ALA A 693 -8.79 -12.42 -5.93
N ASN A 694 -9.40 -12.58 -4.76
CA ASN A 694 -9.06 -13.59 -3.78
C ASN A 694 -10.36 -14.23 -3.26
N ASP A 695 -10.29 -15.48 -2.82
CA ASP A 695 -11.46 -16.19 -2.31
C ASP A 695 -11.89 -15.68 -0.91
N ASN A 696 -11.07 -14.85 -0.25
CA ASN A 696 -11.44 -14.23 1.01
C ASN A 696 -12.64 -13.29 0.87
N ARG A 697 -12.85 -12.66 -0.31
CA ARG A 697 -14.07 -11.90 -0.59
C ARG A 697 -15.31 -12.79 -0.63
N LEU A 698 -15.18 -14.01 -1.16
CA LEU A 698 -16.28 -14.99 -1.16
C LEU A 698 -16.62 -15.42 0.26
N SER A 699 -15.61 -15.68 1.12
CA SER A 699 -15.86 -15.95 2.55
C SER A 699 -16.52 -14.78 3.26
N ARG A 700 -16.16 -13.52 2.95
CA ARG A 700 -16.85 -12.34 3.53
C ARG A 700 -18.30 -12.25 3.08
N MET A 701 -18.59 -12.50 1.80
CA MET A 701 -19.95 -12.54 1.27
C MET A 701 -20.78 -13.66 1.92
N LEU A 702 -20.22 -14.86 2.07
CA LEU A 702 -20.89 -16.00 2.74
C LEU A 702 -21.12 -15.73 4.23
N ALA A 703 -20.17 -15.08 4.91
CA ALA A 703 -20.29 -14.67 6.30
C ALA A 703 -21.40 -13.63 6.53
N LEU A 704 -21.53 -12.66 5.60
CA LEU A 704 -22.63 -11.69 5.60
C LEU A 704 -23.98 -12.36 5.32
N ILE A 705 -24.09 -13.18 4.26
CA ILE A 705 -25.29 -13.97 3.96
C ILE A 705 -25.75 -14.77 5.19
N ARG A 706 -24.81 -15.38 5.93
CA ARG A 706 -25.10 -16.11 7.17
C ARG A 706 -25.61 -15.22 8.29
N PHE A 707 -25.03 -14.03 8.44
CA PHE A 707 -25.43 -13.05 9.45
C PHE A 707 -26.83 -12.49 9.17
N ASP A 708 -27.09 -12.08 7.93
CA ASP A 708 -28.33 -11.42 7.52
C ASP A 708 -29.53 -12.39 7.49
N THR A 709 -29.30 -13.64 7.11
CA THR A 709 -30.37 -14.65 6.96
C THR A 709 -30.49 -15.63 8.14
N GLY A 710 -29.45 -15.76 8.96
CA GLY A 710 -29.33 -16.83 9.97
C GLY A 710 -29.07 -18.23 9.40
N ILE A 711 -28.98 -18.38 8.08
CA ILE A 711 -28.77 -19.67 7.39
C ILE A 711 -27.27 -19.86 7.19
N ASN A 712 -26.71 -20.99 7.64
CA ASN A 712 -25.30 -21.29 7.48
C ASN A 712 -25.01 -21.91 6.10
N PRO A 713 -24.27 -21.26 5.17
CA PRO A 713 -23.97 -21.84 3.86
C PRO A 713 -23.12 -23.11 3.94
N ASP A 714 -22.35 -23.26 5.02
CA ASP A 714 -21.37 -24.34 5.21
C ASP A 714 -22.04 -25.70 5.56
N ASP A 715 -23.32 -25.72 5.94
CA ASP A 715 -24.08 -26.96 6.22
C ASP A 715 -25.33 -27.16 5.33
N HIS A 716 -25.49 -26.30 4.31
CA HIS A 716 -26.61 -26.33 3.36
C HIS A 716 -26.16 -26.75 1.96
N TYR A 717 -26.84 -27.75 1.38
CA TYR A 717 -26.39 -28.45 0.19
C TYR A 717 -27.09 -28.02 -1.10
N THR A 718 -26.37 -28.09 -2.21
CA THR A 718 -26.82 -27.63 -3.54
C THR A 718 -27.01 -28.77 -4.55
N TYR A 719 -26.55 -29.97 -4.21
CA TYR A 719 -26.61 -31.15 -5.07
C TYR A 719 -27.23 -32.35 -4.34
N LEU A 720 -27.98 -33.14 -5.10
CA LEU A 720 -28.73 -34.30 -4.68
C LEU A 720 -28.38 -35.50 -5.57
N SER A 721 -28.00 -36.62 -4.97
CA SER A 721 -27.99 -37.94 -5.60
C SER A 721 -29.07 -38.80 -4.94
N GLY A 722 -30.06 -39.25 -5.71
CA GLY A 722 -31.11 -40.16 -5.25
C GLY A 722 -31.01 -41.52 -5.93
N ASP A 723 -31.01 -42.59 -5.15
CA ASP A 723 -31.02 -43.97 -5.61
C ASP A 723 -32.36 -44.65 -5.28
N ALA A 724 -32.89 -45.45 -6.20
CA ALA A 724 -34.01 -46.33 -5.90
C ALA A 724 -33.95 -47.67 -6.65
N ALA A 725 -34.43 -48.71 -5.97
CA ALA A 725 -34.70 -50.02 -6.55
C ALA A 725 -36.21 -50.20 -6.68
N ILE A 726 -36.72 -50.33 -7.91
CA ILE A 726 -38.15 -50.51 -8.19
C ILE A 726 -38.37 -51.86 -8.86
N SER A 727 -39.21 -52.71 -8.26
CA SER A 727 -39.51 -54.07 -8.74
C SER A 727 -40.88 -54.20 -9.40
N MET A 728 -41.03 -55.21 -10.25
CA MET A 728 -42.28 -55.58 -10.93
C MET A 728 -42.38 -57.11 -11.07
N PRO A 729 -43.57 -57.71 -10.86
CA PRO A 729 -43.82 -59.11 -11.20
C PRO A 729 -43.95 -59.32 -12.72
N ILE A 730 -43.19 -60.28 -13.25
CA ILE A 730 -43.22 -60.73 -14.64
C ILE A 730 -44.31 -61.79 -14.82
N TRP A 731 -45.14 -61.68 -15.86
CA TRP A 731 -46.41 -62.41 -15.92
C TRP A 731 -46.30 -63.80 -16.52
N PHE A 732 -45.54 -63.96 -17.60
CA PHE A 732 -45.62 -65.19 -18.41
C PHE A 732 -44.39 -66.09 -18.25
N LEU A 733 -43.18 -65.56 -18.48
CA LEU A 733 -41.98 -66.38 -18.65
C LEU A 733 -40.75 -65.88 -17.87
N PRO A 734 -40.85 -65.59 -16.55
CA PRO A 734 -39.74 -65.04 -15.76
C PRO A 734 -38.45 -65.87 -15.83
N GLY A 735 -38.54 -67.21 -15.77
CA GLY A 735 -37.37 -68.09 -15.89
C GLY A 735 -36.67 -68.02 -17.25
N VAL A 736 -37.42 -67.79 -18.33
CA VAL A 736 -36.85 -67.64 -19.68
C VAL A 736 -36.18 -66.27 -19.79
N MET A 737 -36.87 -65.20 -19.38
CA MET A 737 -36.35 -63.83 -19.40
C MET A 737 -35.04 -63.71 -18.58
N LYS A 738 -35.02 -64.29 -17.37
CA LYS A 738 -33.83 -64.36 -16.51
C LYS A 738 -32.69 -65.17 -17.14
N SER A 739 -32.97 -66.33 -17.73
CA SER A 739 -31.92 -67.19 -18.32
C SER A 739 -31.31 -66.61 -19.61
N LEU A 740 -32.10 -65.86 -20.38
CA LEU A 740 -31.65 -65.12 -21.56
C LEU A 740 -31.01 -63.76 -21.23
N LYS A 741 -30.96 -63.35 -19.96
CA LYS A 741 -30.50 -62.03 -19.49
C LYS A 741 -31.18 -60.88 -20.25
N ILE A 742 -32.49 -60.96 -20.43
CA ILE A 742 -33.26 -59.90 -21.07
C ILE A 742 -33.45 -58.77 -20.05
N GLY A 743 -33.12 -57.53 -20.43
CA GLY A 743 -33.12 -56.36 -19.56
C GLY A 743 -31.81 -56.17 -18.79
N GLU A 744 -31.58 -54.95 -18.30
CA GLU A 744 -30.36 -54.53 -17.58
C GLU A 744 -30.50 -54.64 -16.05
N GLY A 745 -31.72 -54.86 -15.54
CA GLY A 745 -32.02 -54.98 -14.12
C GLY A 745 -31.68 -56.34 -13.50
N SER A 746 -31.88 -56.43 -12.19
CA SER A 746 -31.67 -57.63 -11.38
C SER A 746 -32.95 -58.47 -11.25
N TRP A 747 -32.83 -59.72 -10.80
CA TRP A 747 -33.92 -60.70 -10.79
C TRP A 747 -34.05 -61.47 -9.48
N SER A 748 -35.11 -61.21 -8.71
CA SER A 748 -35.46 -61.94 -7.49
C SER A 748 -36.69 -62.83 -7.72
N GLY A 749 -36.51 -64.15 -7.72
CA GLY A 749 -37.60 -65.08 -8.05
C GLY A 749 -38.22 -64.82 -9.43
N SER A 750 -39.48 -64.39 -9.45
CA SER A 750 -40.26 -63.98 -10.62
C SER A 750 -40.35 -62.45 -10.82
N GLU A 751 -39.69 -61.67 -9.97
CA GLU A 751 -39.67 -60.21 -10.03
C GLU A 751 -38.41 -59.71 -10.75
N TYR A 752 -38.60 -58.65 -11.53
CA TYR A 752 -37.54 -57.89 -12.19
C TYR A 752 -37.42 -56.53 -11.51
N THR A 753 -36.20 -56.17 -11.10
CA THR A 753 -35.91 -54.94 -10.36
C THR A 753 -34.95 -54.07 -11.14
N VAL A 754 -35.32 -52.82 -11.37
CA VAL A 754 -34.44 -51.80 -11.95
C VAL A 754 -33.90 -50.95 -10.82
N ASN A 755 -32.57 -50.84 -10.75
CA ASN A 755 -31.89 -49.90 -9.88
C ASN A 755 -31.58 -48.65 -10.71
N LEU A 756 -31.88 -47.47 -10.20
CA LEU A 756 -31.66 -46.19 -10.86
C LEU A 756 -31.08 -45.19 -9.87
N GLN A 757 -30.10 -44.42 -10.35
CA GLN A 757 -29.64 -43.19 -9.73
C GLN A 757 -30.21 -42.01 -10.53
N ALA A 758 -30.59 -40.93 -9.85
CA ALA A 758 -30.94 -39.67 -10.49
C ALA A 758 -30.37 -38.49 -9.70
N ASP A 759 -29.48 -37.77 -10.37
CA ASP A 759 -28.82 -36.59 -9.83
C ASP A 759 -29.59 -35.31 -10.13
N TYR A 760 -29.47 -34.31 -9.26
CA TYR A 760 -29.98 -32.96 -9.46
C TYR A 760 -29.04 -31.94 -8.82
N SER A 761 -28.72 -30.88 -9.55
CA SER A 761 -28.10 -29.65 -9.05
C SER A 761 -29.11 -28.53 -9.21
N TYR A 762 -29.08 -27.56 -8.30
CA TYR A 762 -29.52 -26.21 -8.66
C TYR A 762 -28.65 -25.64 -9.79
#